data_AF-A0AAV1I7L5-F1
#
_entry.id   AF-A0AAV1I7L5-F1
#
_cell.length_a   1.000
_cell.length_b   1.000
_cell.length_c   1.000
_cell.angle_alpha   90.00
_cell.angle_beta   90.00
_cell.angle_gamma   90.00
#
_symmetry.space_group_name_H-M   'P 1'
#
loop_
_entity.id
_entity.type
_entity.pdbx_description
1 polymer ?
#
loop_
_entity_poly.entity_id
_entity_poly.type
_entity_poly.pdbx_seq_one_letter_code
_entity_poly.pdbx_strand_id
1 'polypeptide(L)'
;MARPEASLRHGALLLLYTVSAFLLLTTLMGASKQVYQLVQPRPQAHGGMPQAHGGMLATSIMAPSKRGPAAGSVPSWQPALAALDTDEIPLPVLQAQRHNTTLFVSFANGDYSLLMRNWAAHLSRLGLPHIVISLDAPALEACREHSIPTVPWMLSLGSKGFRSDLKTFRKMGAIKPALVLHYMQQYSLSSVSLSDTDTVWLRDPKELIDAEPDADMFISTDCISHEAEAKAWRGEVETVTRCGHLAGAYQDGRLAINSGVNIYRNRPQTRALLERWRSDMMDAAKARHITPDRRSNWTVTDQLALSLIFAEGAGLVTEGVEGSRRLVWMARRTVRVMPLPVLAAAGGHTAFVQELHLRHNVTPFVVHATFNRFEMTGKMYRFREKGWWIVDSDAYYDSPKGRYMAYNNTVRDYVATLERAMGPMVPLNKHLLAVAFQLAALRDAFAIAWGLNRTLILPRFWSWCEMDQVATVLSTCTKDGGDQALPFQTPADYLLSIPDLRDSPLQTREYSFLTNPRLPRHFIDSAQHVQVVPAESAPQTFASVRPMPVAPRGSSALAIRMILREHVATHVLLWDGLSSGTFGGFLSSEATLHFNKHFSEFTRGMQWCCAAGEWGLPHQLDLARWPYIQPRHLVPWNQDGLANAWRTPTLRRPAICERPKGINKVFIEDYENHPCRFLDKNR
;
A
#
# COMPACT_ATOMS: atom_id res chain seq x y z
N MET A 1 43.93 18.87 -21.21
CA MET A 1 45.37 19.17 -21.05
C MET A 1 45.63 19.52 -19.59
N ALA A 2 46.77 19.06 -19.05
CA ALA A 2 47.47 19.49 -17.82
C ALA A 2 46.69 19.89 -16.54
N ARG A 3 46.87 19.10 -15.47
CA ARG A 3 47.07 19.61 -14.10
C ARG A 3 48.49 20.22 -13.97
N PRO A 4 48.77 21.00 -12.91
CA PRO A 4 49.51 20.45 -11.75
C PRO A 4 48.80 20.82 -10.42
N GLU A 5 48.91 20.15 -9.27
CA GLU A 5 49.80 19.10 -8.73
C GLU A 5 51.27 19.49 -8.41
N ALA A 6 51.49 19.93 -7.16
CA ALA A 6 52.69 19.68 -6.33
C ALA A 6 52.40 20.10 -4.86
N SER A 7 53.10 19.63 -3.81
CA SER A 7 53.22 18.26 -3.27
C SER A 7 54.22 18.24 -2.09
N LEU A 8 53.98 17.42 -1.04
CA LEU A 8 55.02 16.85 -0.13
C LEU A 8 55.77 17.89 0.78
N ARG A 9 56.52 17.60 1.85
CA ARG A 9 56.90 16.44 2.73
C ARG A 9 57.30 17.08 4.11
N HIS A 10 57.54 16.43 5.25
CA HIS A 10 57.76 15.05 5.74
C HIS A 10 57.09 14.94 7.16
N GLY A 11 57.22 13.90 8.00
CA GLY A 11 57.99 12.65 7.95
C GLY A 11 57.48 11.61 8.98
N ALA A 12 58.07 10.41 8.96
CA ALA A 12 57.62 9.21 9.69
C ALA A 12 58.65 8.75 10.75
N LEU A 13 58.50 7.49 11.22
CA LEU A 13 59.32 6.65 12.14
C LEU A 13 58.73 6.43 13.56
N LEU A 14 58.74 5.22 14.16
CA LEU A 14 58.98 3.85 13.63
C LEU A 14 58.47 2.73 14.60
N LEU A 15 57.92 1.65 14.04
CA LEU A 15 57.90 0.20 14.39
C LEU A 15 57.86 -0.41 15.84
N LEU A 16 57.27 -1.64 15.84
CA LEU A 16 57.57 -2.88 16.62
C LEU A 16 56.98 -3.10 18.02
N TYR A 17 56.12 -4.12 18.15
CA TYR A 17 56.54 -5.49 18.51
C TYR A 17 55.46 -6.54 18.12
N THR A 18 55.82 -7.83 18.07
CA THR A 18 55.07 -8.90 17.37
C THR A 18 54.87 -10.20 18.17
N VAL A 19 53.69 -10.83 17.98
CA VAL A 19 53.46 -12.29 17.84
C VAL A 19 53.43 -13.22 19.09
N SER A 20 52.57 -14.25 18.97
CA SER A 20 52.37 -15.45 19.82
C SER A 20 51.53 -15.30 21.11
N ALA A 21 50.74 -16.30 21.55
CA ALA A 21 50.72 -17.73 21.17
C ALA A 21 49.29 -18.34 21.06
N PHE A 22 49.22 -19.48 20.35
CA PHE A 22 48.07 -20.38 20.25
C PHE A 22 48.35 -21.65 21.09
N LEU A 23 47.30 -22.40 21.49
CA LEU A 23 47.33 -23.74 22.13
C LEU A 23 47.92 -23.90 23.54
N LEU A 24 47.05 -24.24 24.52
CA LEU A 24 47.19 -25.52 25.24
C LEU A 24 45.84 -26.03 25.84
N LEU A 25 45.54 -27.29 25.52
CA LEU A 25 44.58 -28.28 26.07
C LEU A 25 43.52 -27.84 27.10
N THR A 26 42.22 -28.01 26.83
CA THR A 26 41.42 -29.25 26.95
C THR A 26 41.49 -29.99 28.29
N THR A 27 40.50 -29.75 29.16
CA THR A 27 39.91 -30.75 30.06
C THR A 27 38.41 -30.44 30.25
N LEU A 28 37.61 -31.44 30.68
CA LEU A 28 36.17 -31.37 30.98
C LEU A 28 35.19 -31.35 29.78
N MET A 29 35.19 -32.45 29.01
CA MET A 29 33.93 -33.06 28.58
C MET A 29 33.40 -33.97 29.70
N GLY A 30 32.10 -33.96 30.00
CA GLY A 30 31.48 -35.03 30.80
C GLY A 30 30.19 -34.66 31.55
N ALA A 31 29.06 -35.26 31.13
CA ALA A 31 27.72 -35.16 31.73
C ALA A 31 27.04 -33.77 31.69
N SER A 32 25.71 -33.65 31.57
CA SER A 32 24.64 -34.67 31.62
C SER A 32 23.59 -34.48 30.50
N LYS A 33 23.01 -35.60 30.05
CA LYS A 33 21.72 -35.64 29.35
C LYS A 33 20.59 -35.70 30.37
N GLN A 34 19.38 -35.36 29.93
CA GLN A 34 18.08 -35.55 30.62
C GLN A 34 17.87 -34.68 31.89
N VAL A 35 16.83 -33.84 31.85
CA VAL A 35 15.55 -34.00 32.56
C VAL A 35 14.65 -32.82 32.14
N TYR A 36 13.46 -33.12 31.61
CA TYR A 36 12.19 -32.38 31.81
C TYR A 36 11.11 -32.95 30.87
N GLN A 37 10.62 -34.14 31.21
CA GLN A 37 9.26 -34.57 30.93
C GLN A 37 8.58 -34.77 32.28
N LEU A 38 7.39 -34.17 32.46
CA LEU A 38 6.26 -34.67 33.26
C LEU A 38 5.22 -33.56 33.44
N VAL A 39 4.09 -33.64 32.72
CA VAL A 39 2.75 -33.81 33.32
C VAL A 39 1.91 -34.62 32.32
N GLN A 40 1.45 -35.79 32.74
CA GLN A 40 0.44 -36.63 32.08
C GLN A 40 -0.51 -37.12 33.20
N PRO A 41 -1.84 -36.97 33.07
CA PRO A 41 -2.77 -37.58 34.02
C PRO A 41 -2.81 -39.11 33.85
N ARG A 42 -2.80 -39.85 34.96
CA ARG A 42 -2.91 -41.32 34.97
C ARG A 42 -4.33 -41.82 34.67
N PRO A 43 -4.49 -43.04 34.13
CA PRO A 43 -5.76 -43.77 34.15
C PRO A 43 -5.99 -44.47 35.51
N GLN A 44 -7.25 -44.69 35.86
CA GLN A 44 -7.68 -45.72 36.82
C GLN A 44 -8.79 -46.57 36.20
N ALA A 45 -8.84 -47.84 36.59
CA ALA A 45 -9.78 -48.85 36.11
C ALA A 45 -10.62 -49.43 37.27
N HIS A 46 -11.45 -50.43 36.97
CA HIS A 46 -12.53 -51.02 37.78
C HIS A 46 -13.80 -50.14 37.80
N GLY A 47 -15.02 -50.66 37.59
CA GLY A 47 -15.43 -52.03 37.24
C GLY A 47 -16.90 -52.25 37.62
N GLY A 48 -17.73 -52.86 36.77
CA GLY A 48 -19.13 -53.14 37.09
C GLY A 48 -20.08 -53.24 35.90
N MET A 49 -20.35 -54.48 35.46
CA MET A 49 -21.57 -54.87 34.74
C MET A 49 -22.68 -55.18 35.78
N PRO A 50 -24.00 -55.27 35.46
CA PRO A 50 -24.52 -56.13 34.37
C PRO A 50 -25.81 -55.68 33.62
N GLN A 51 -26.09 -56.37 32.48
CA GLN A 51 -27.37 -56.94 31.98
C GLN A 51 -28.73 -56.19 32.10
N ALA A 52 -29.72 -56.31 31.21
CA ALA A 52 -29.88 -57.00 29.91
C ALA A 52 -31.21 -56.53 29.22
N HIS A 53 -31.63 -57.25 28.15
CA HIS A 53 -32.82 -57.08 27.29
C HIS A 53 -32.71 -55.96 26.23
N GLY A 54 -33.08 -56.15 24.96
CA GLY A 54 -33.56 -57.36 24.25
C GLY A 54 -34.66 -57.00 23.24
N GLY A 55 -34.49 -57.33 21.96
CA GLY A 55 -35.53 -57.09 20.95
C GLY A 55 -35.02 -57.11 19.50
N MET A 56 -35.44 -58.12 18.74
CA MET A 56 -35.19 -58.21 17.29
C MET A 56 -36.18 -57.32 16.52
N LEU A 57 -35.81 -56.86 15.32
CA LEU A 57 -36.43 -57.38 14.09
C LEU A 57 -35.68 -56.87 12.84
N ALA A 58 -35.60 -57.75 11.85
CA ALA A 58 -34.98 -57.47 10.55
C ALA A 58 -36.02 -57.00 9.53
N THR A 59 -35.58 -56.26 8.52
CA THR A 59 -36.10 -56.46 7.16
C THR A 59 -35.03 -56.10 6.14
N SER A 60 -34.84 -56.99 5.17
CA SER A 60 -33.87 -56.88 4.08
C SER A 60 -34.42 -56.01 2.94
N ILE A 61 -33.53 -55.42 2.12
CA ILE A 61 -33.61 -55.47 0.65
C ILE A 61 -32.22 -55.22 0.06
N MET A 62 -31.97 -55.84 -1.10
CA MET A 62 -30.64 -56.10 -1.66
C MET A 62 -29.93 -54.89 -2.29
N ALA A 63 -28.60 -54.95 -2.29
CA ALA A 63 -27.76 -54.09 -3.13
C ALA A 63 -27.77 -54.53 -4.61
N PRO A 64 -27.50 -53.60 -5.53
CA PRO A 64 -26.75 -53.90 -6.74
C PRO A 64 -25.45 -53.07 -6.79
N SER A 65 -24.32 -53.76 -6.99
CA SER A 65 -23.03 -53.09 -7.19
C SER A 65 -23.03 -52.20 -8.43
N LYS A 66 -22.42 -51.02 -8.35
CA LYS A 66 -21.95 -50.26 -9.53
C LYS A 66 -20.79 -49.33 -9.17
N ARG A 67 -19.67 -49.60 -9.85
CA ARG A 67 -18.49 -48.76 -10.16
C ARG A 67 -18.39 -47.41 -9.43
N GLY A 68 -17.27 -47.20 -8.74
CA GLY A 68 -16.92 -45.91 -8.12
C GLY A 68 -16.92 -44.75 -9.12
N PRO A 69 -17.15 -43.50 -8.66
CA PRO A 69 -17.26 -42.35 -9.53
C PRO A 69 -15.92 -42.09 -10.23
N ALA A 70 -15.99 -41.93 -11.56
CA ALA A 70 -14.86 -41.45 -12.34
C ALA A 70 -14.44 -40.05 -11.88
N ALA A 71 -13.18 -39.70 -12.12
CA ALA A 71 -12.63 -38.38 -11.80
C ALA A 71 -13.54 -37.27 -12.37
N GLY A 72 -13.95 -36.34 -11.50
CA GLY A 72 -14.88 -35.28 -11.87
C GLY A 72 -14.33 -34.44 -13.01
N SER A 73 -15.07 -34.37 -14.12
CA SER A 73 -14.71 -33.55 -15.28
C SER A 73 -14.64 -32.08 -14.89
N VAL A 74 -13.43 -31.50 -14.94
CA VAL A 74 -13.24 -30.05 -14.85
C VAL A 74 -14.05 -29.40 -15.98
N PRO A 75 -14.84 -28.34 -15.73
CA PRO A 75 -15.57 -27.63 -16.78
C PRO A 75 -14.63 -27.19 -17.90
N SER A 76 -14.93 -27.53 -19.15
CA SER A 76 -14.06 -27.20 -20.27
C SER A 76 -14.04 -25.69 -20.49
N TRP A 77 -12.87 -25.08 -20.29
CA TRP A 77 -12.61 -23.68 -20.65
C TRP A 77 -12.39 -23.50 -22.16
N GLN A 78 -12.39 -24.57 -22.96
CA GLN A 78 -12.21 -24.51 -24.42
C GLN A 78 -13.16 -23.52 -25.11
N PRO A 79 -14.47 -23.46 -24.83
CA PRO A 79 -15.37 -22.48 -25.45
C PRO A 79 -15.08 -21.04 -25.02
N ALA A 80 -14.52 -20.85 -23.82
CA ALA A 80 -14.18 -19.52 -23.31
C ALA A 80 -12.83 -19.04 -23.87
N LEU A 81 -11.83 -19.91 -24.01
CA LEU A 81 -10.56 -19.57 -24.67
C LEU A 81 -10.72 -19.40 -26.18
N ALA A 82 -11.61 -20.16 -26.83
CA ALA A 82 -11.97 -19.95 -28.24
C ALA A 82 -12.62 -18.58 -28.50
N ALA A 83 -13.12 -17.88 -27.47
CA ALA A 83 -13.58 -16.50 -27.60
C ALA A 83 -12.44 -15.46 -27.63
N LEU A 84 -11.20 -15.87 -27.33
CA LEU A 84 -9.98 -15.08 -27.55
C LEU A 84 -9.34 -15.34 -28.91
N ASP A 85 -9.71 -16.44 -29.59
CA ASP A 85 -9.26 -16.74 -30.95
C ASP A 85 -9.99 -15.81 -31.92
N THR A 86 -9.34 -14.70 -32.28
CA THR A 86 -9.78 -13.78 -33.32
C THR A 86 -9.21 -14.20 -34.67
N ASP A 87 -10.00 -14.08 -35.74
CA ASP A 87 -9.55 -14.40 -37.11
C ASP A 87 -8.33 -13.57 -37.55
N GLU A 88 -8.15 -12.38 -36.96
CA GLU A 88 -6.97 -11.54 -37.12
C GLU A 88 -6.10 -11.55 -35.86
N ILE A 89 -4.77 -11.70 -36.03
CA ILE A 89 -3.80 -11.63 -34.92
C ILE A 89 -3.62 -10.15 -34.52
N PRO A 90 -3.83 -9.77 -33.24
CA PRO A 90 -3.68 -8.37 -32.81
C PRO A 90 -2.28 -7.81 -33.09
N LEU A 91 -2.20 -6.56 -33.56
CA LEU A 91 -0.92 -5.91 -33.91
C LEU A 91 0.16 -5.96 -32.79
N PRO A 92 -0.16 -5.76 -31.49
CA PRO A 92 0.85 -5.89 -30.42
C PRO A 92 1.43 -7.31 -30.31
N VAL A 93 0.63 -8.35 -30.60
CA VAL A 93 1.08 -9.75 -30.61
C VAL A 93 2.06 -9.96 -31.77
N LEU A 94 1.73 -9.46 -32.96
CA LEU A 94 2.63 -9.50 -34.12
C LEU A 94 3.93 -8.73 -33.87
N GLN A 95 3.88 -7.58 -33.20
CA GLN A 95 5.06 -6.81 -32.80
C GLN A 95 5.94 -7.61 -31.81
N ALA A 96 5.33 -8.15 -30.75
CA ALA A 96 6.03 -8.98 -29.76
C ALA A 96 6.73 -10.18 -30.41
N GLN A 97 6.03 -10.88 -31.31
CA GLN A 97 6.55 -12.02 -32.05
C GLN A 97 7.70 -11.63 -33.00
N ARG A 98 7.52 -10.60 -33.84
CA ARG A 98 8.51 -10.16 -34.84
C ARG A 98 9.82 -9.65 -34.22
N HIS A 99 9.73 -8.96 -33.08
CA HIS A 99 10.88 -8.39 -32.39
C HIS A 99 11.40 -9.27 -31.24
N ASN A 100 10.82 -10.47 -31.04
CA ASN A 100 11.15 -11.38 -29.96
C ASN A 100 11.19 -10.68 -28.58
N THR A 101 10.17 -9.87 -28.31
CA THR A 101 10.04 -9.08 -27.07
C THR A 101 8.82 -9.51 -26.26
N THR A 102 8.75 -9.08 -25.00
CA THR A 102 7.67 -9.40 -24.09
C THR A 102 6.38 -8.71 -24.50
N LEU A 103 5.30 -9.47 -24.70
CA LEU A 103 3.95 -8.92 -24.79
C LEU A 103 3.44 -8.56 -23.38
N PHE A 104 2.97 -7.34 -23.18
CA PHE A 104 2.39 -6.90 -21.90
C PHE A 104 0.87 -7.07 -21.93
N VAL A 105 0.34 -7.89 -21.02
CA VAL A 105 -1.08 -8.21 -20.95
C VAL A 105 -1.65 -7.72 -19.62
N SER A 106 -2.86 -7.15 -19.68
CA SER A 106 -3.69 -6.87 -18.52
C SER A 106 -5.15 -7.19 -18.86
N PHE A 107 -6.04 -7.16 -17.87
CA PHE A 107 -7.47 -7.41 -18.06
C PHE A 107 -8.29 -6.48 -17.18
N ALA A 108 -9.43 -6.02 -17.69
CA ALA A 108 -10.22 -4.98 -17.06
C ALA A 108 -11.72 -5.21 -17.24
N ASN A 109 -12.51 -4.73 -16.27
CA ASN A 109 -13.94 -4.48 -16.42
C ASN A 109 -14.19 -2.96 -16.28
N GLY A 110 -15.43 -2.51 -16.45
CA GLY A 110 -15.77 -1.07 -16.45
C GLY A 110 -15.28 -0.30 -15.22
N ASP A 111 -15.36 -0.90 -14.02
CA ASP A 111 -14.96 -0.28 -12.75
C ASP A 111 -13.46 0.06 -12.67
N TYR A 112 -12.62 -0.62 -13.45
CA TYR A 112 -11.15 -0.45 -13.48
C TYR A 112 -10.65 0.28 -14.75
N SER A 113 -11.56 0.74 -15.61
CA SER A 113 -11.26 1.43 -16.88
C SER A 113 -10.29 2.62 -16.74
N LEU A 114 -10.40 3.42 -15.66
CA LEU A 114 -9.47 4.54 -15.42
C LEU A 114 -8.04 4.08 -15.11
N LEU A 115 -7.87 3.01 -14.34
CA LEU A 115 -6.56 2.42 -14.03
C LEU A 115 -5.96 1.78 -15.29
N MET A 116 -6.76 1.00 -16.01
CA MET A 116 -6.45 0.41 -17.32
C MET A 116 -5.94 1.44 -18.34
N ARG A 117 -6.60 2.61 -18.44
CA ARG A 117 -6.13 3.72 -19.28
C ARG A 117 -4.74 4.20 -18.87
N ASN A 118 -4.50 4.39 -17.57
CA ASN A 118 -3.20 4.87 -17.08
C ASN A 118 -2.09 3.83 -17.34
N TRP A 119 -2.37 2.55 -17.11
CA TRP A 119 -1.48 1.44 -17.45
C TRP A 119 -1.10 1.41 -18.94
N ALA A 120 -2.09 1.47 -19.83
CA ALA A 120 -1.87 1.46 -21.28
C ALA A 120 -1.10 2.70 -21.76
N ALA A 121 -1.39 3.88 -21.19
CA ALA A 121 -0.67 5.12 -21.53
C ALA A 121 0.82 5.06 -21.17
N HIS A 122 1.18 4.43 -20.04
CA HIS A 122 2.58 4.24 -19.65
C HIS A 122 3.32 3.29 -20.60
N LEU A 123 2.71 2.14 -20.94
CA LEU A 123 3.30 1.19 -21.89
C LEU A 123 3.40 1.78 -23.31
N SER A 124 2.39 2.53 -23.75
CA SER A 124 2.41 3.30 -25.01
C SER A 124 3.57 4.29 -25.05
N ARG A 125 3.80 5.05 -23.96
CA ARG A 125 4.91 5.99 -23.85
C ARG A 125 6.29 5.32 -23.90
N LEU A 126 6.39 4.08 -23.44
CA LEU A 126 7.60 3.26 -23.52
C LEU A 126 7.75 2.53 -24.86
N GLY A 127 6.76 2.60 -25.76
CA GLY A 127 6.77 1.86 -27.03
C GLY A 127 6.63 0.35 -26.88
N LEU A 128 6.13 -0.13 -25.73
CA LEU A 128 6.05 -1.56 -25.42
C LEU A 128 4.77 -2.18 -26.00
N PRO A 129 4.84 -3.35 -26.66
CA PRO A 129 3.67 -4.00 -27.22
C PRO A 129 2.78 -4.51 -26.09
N HIS A 130 1.55 -3.98 -26.02
CA HIS A 130 0.63 -4.24 -24.92
C HIS A 130 -0.80 -4.46 -25.42
N ILE A 131 -1.60 -5.20 -24.65
CA ILE A 131 -2.99 -5.50 -24.96
C ILE A 131 -3.83 -5.66 -23.70
N VAL A 132 -5.07 -5.17 -23.74
CA VAL A 132 -6.05 -5.32 -22.64
C VAL A 132 -7.11 -6.35 -23.01
N ILE A 133 -7.37 -7.29 -22.12
CA ILE A 133 -8.52 -8.20 -22.24
C ILE A 133 -9.74 -7.56 -21.58
N SER A 134 -10.71 -7.15 -22.39
CA SER A 134 -11.92 -6.47 -21.94
C SER A 134 -12.95 -7.50 -21.48
N LEU A 135 -13.24 -7.54 -20.18
CA LEU A 135 -14.08 -8.57 -19.57
C LEU A 135 -15.59 -8.27 -19.65
N ASP A 136 -15.95 -7.01 -19.91
CA ASP A 136 -17.31 -6.53 -20.11
C ASP A 136 -17.40 -5.46 -21.22
N ALA A 137 -18.63 -5.12 -21.62
CA ALA A 137 -18.87 -4.11 -22.64
C ALA A 137 -18.36 -2.69 -22.26
N PRO A 138 -18.50 -2.21 -21.00
CA PRO A 138 -17.89 -0.97 -20.56
C PRO A 138 -16.37 -0.90 -20.72
N ALA A 139 -15.61 -1.97 -20.41
CA ALA A 139 -14.16 -2.00 -20.64
C ALA A 139 -13.81 -1.98 -22.13
N LEU A 140 -14.55 -2.72 -22.95
CA LEU A 140 -14.36 -2.74 -24.40
C LEU A 140 -14.58 -1.35 -25.01
N GLU A 141 -15.63 -0.65 -24.58
CA GLU A 141 -15.94 0.69 -25.07
C GLU A 141 -14.87 1.70 -24.61
N ALA A 142 -14.46 1.66 -23.34
CA ALA A 142 -13.36 2.50 -22.85
C ALA A 142 -12.02 2.22 -23.56
N CYS A 143 -11.75 0.99 -23.99
CA CYS A 143 -10.59 0.69 -24.82
C CYS A 143 -10.71 1.33 -26.20
N ARG A 144 -11.88 1.23 -26.85
CA ARG A 144 -12.13 1.83 -28.18
C ARG A 144 -12.05 3.35 -28.15
N GLU A 145 -12.71 4.00 -27.19
CA GLU A 145 -12.70 5.45 -27.00
C GLU A 145 -11.26 6.01 -26.90
N HIS A 146 -10.37 5.27 -26.26
CA HIS A 146 -8.98 5.69 -26.03
C HIS A 146 -7.96 4.99 -26.94
N SER A 147 -8.41 4.29 -28.00
CA SER A 147 -7.53 3.58 -28.96
C SER A 147 -6.55 2.59 -28.30
N ILE A 148 -6.95 1.98 -27.18
CA ILE A 148 -6.16 0.98 -26.46
C ILE A 148 -6.34 -0.38 -27.15
N PRO A 149 -5.26 -1.08 -27.55
CA PRO A 149 -5.37 -2.40 -28.16
C PRO A 149 -6.07 -3.38 -27.22
N THR A 150 -7.11 -4.05 -27.71
CA THR A 150 -7.96 -4.91 -26.86
C THR A 150 -8.49 -6.15 -27.58
N VAL A 151 -8.68 -7.22 -26.81
CA VAL A 151 -9.48 -8.40 -27.20
C VAL A 151 -10.66 -8.51 -26.23
N PRO A 152 -11.91 -8.62 -26.71
CA PRO A 152 -13.07 -8.82 -25.85
C PRO A 152 -13.10 -10.27 -25.34
N TRP A 153 -13.07 -10.45 -24.01
CA TRP A 153 -13.41 -11.73 -23.39
C TRP A 153 -14.64 -11.55 -22.51
N MET A 154 -15.81 -11.49 -23.16
CA MET A 154 -17.10 -11.25 -22.51
C MET A 154 -17.47 -12.40 -21.56
N LEU A 155 -17.03 -12.31 -20.31
CA LEU A 155 -17.40 -13.25 -19.28
C LEU A 155 -18.74 -12.79 -18.69
N SER A 156 -19.73 -13.69 -18.67
CA SER A 156 -21.07 -13.44 -18.11
C SER A 156 -21.06 -13.44 -16.58
N LEU A 157 -20.23 -12.56 -16.01
CA LEU A 157 -20.01 -12.35 -14.58
C LEU A 157 -20.59 -10.97 -14.25
N GLY A 158 -21.52 -10.91 -13.30
CA GLY A 158 -22.25 -9.68 -12.98
C GLY A 158 -21.30 -8.53 -12.61
N SER A 159 -21.58 -7.33 -13.12
CA SER A 159 -20.68 -6.17 -13.05
C SER A 159 -20.42 -5.59 -11.65
N LYS A 160 -21.05 -6.10 -10.59
CA LYS A 160 -20.89 -5.59 -9.22
C LYS A 160 -20.48 -6.69 -8.25
N GLY A 161 -19.48 -6.38 -7.43
CA GLY A 161 -19.16 -7.16 -6.23
C GLY A 161 -18.57 -8.55 -6.47
N PHE A 162 -17.90 -8.80 -7.61
CA PHE A 162 -17.39 -10.14 -7.95
C PHE A 162 -16.51 -10.81 -6.88
N ARG A 163 -15.88 -10.03 -5.98
CA ARG A 163 -15.11 -10.53 -4.82
C ARG A 163 -15.99 -11.21 -3.74
N SER A 164 -17.29 -10.93 -3.67
CA SER A 164 -18.20 -11.52 -2.68
C SER A 164 -18.80 -12.86 -3.10
N ASP A 165 -18.82 -13.20 -4.40
CA ASP A 165 -19.09 -14.58 -4.85
C ASP A 165 -17.79 -15.36 -5.02
N LEU A 166 -17.54 -16.28 -4.09
CA LEU A 166 -16.40 -17.20 -4.10
C LEU A 166 -16.24 -17.96 -5.44
N LYS A 167 -17.34 -18.33 -6.11
CA LYS A 167 -17.30 -19.11 -7.36
C LYS A 167 -16.85 -18.25 -8.54
N THR A 168 -17.40 -17.04 -8.65
CA THR A 168 -16.98 -16.04 -9.65
C THR A 168 -15.55 -15.57 -9.38
N PHE A 169 -15.21 -15.22 -8.14
CA PHE A 169 -13.87 -14.75 -7.78
C PHE A 169 -12.77 -15.78 -8.11
N ARG A 170 -13.00 -17.08 -7.84
CA ARG A 170 -12.01 -18.12 -8.20
C ARG A 170 -11.91 -18.37 -9.70
N LYS A 171 -13.01 -18.27 -10.46
CA LYS A 171 -12.96 -18.25 -11.93
C LYS A 171 -12.14 -17.07 -12.45
N MET A 172 -12.32 -15.88 -11.88
CA MET A 172 -11.53 -14.70 -12.23
C MET A 172 -10.03 -14.93 -11.95
N GLY A 173 -9.68 -15.56 -10.83
CA GLY A 173 -8.29 -15.91 -10.56
C GLY A 173 -7.68 -16.93 -11.54
N ALA A 174 -8.50 -17.81 -12.13
CA ALA A 174 -8.07 -18.74 -13.19
C ALA A 174 -7.80 -18.06 -14.55
N ILE A 175 -8.31 -16.84 -14.79
CA ILE A 175 -8.05 -16.04 -16.00
C ILE A 175 -6.56 -15.73 -16.11
N LYS A 176 -5.91 -15.31 -15.00
CA LYS A 176 -4.49 -14.93 -14.98
C LYS A 176 -3.59 -15.99 -15.67
N PRO A 177 -3.53 -17.25 -15.21
CA PRO A 177 -2.75 -18.27 -15.89
C PRO A 177 -3.29 -18.68 -17.27
N ALA A 178 -4.61 -18.64 -17.48
CA ALA A 178 -5.22 -19.04 -18.75
C ALA A 178 -4.85 -18.10 -19.91
N LEU A 179 -4.81 -16.78 -19.67
CA LEU A 179 -4.38 -15.78 -20.64
C LEU A 179 -2.93 -15.99 -21.06
N VAL A 180 -2.03 -16.13 -20.08
CA VAL A 180 -0.60 -16.30 -20.34
C VAL A 180 -0.35 -17.58 -21.16
N LEU A 181 -1.01 -18.68 -20.81
CA LEU A 181 -0.95 -19.93 -21.58
C LEU A 181 -1.43 -19.75 -23.02
N HIS A 182 -2.60 -19.13 -23.23
CA HIS A 182 -3.14 -18.89 -24.56
C HIS A 182 -2.14 -18.10 -25.42
N TYR A 183 -1.67 -16.95 -24.95
CA TYR A 183 -0.74 -16.12 -25.73
C TYR A 183 0.62 -16.80 -25.99
N MET A 184 1.12 -17.60 -25.05
CA MET A 184 2.33 -18.41 -25.23
C MET A 184 2.17 -19.56 -26.22
N GLN A 185 1.04 -20.27 -26.18
CA GLN A 185 0.82 -21.47 -26.98
C GLN A 185 0.35 -21.12 -28.40
N GLN A 186 -0.63 -20.23 -28.53
CA GLN A 186 -1.27 -19.88 -29.81
C GLN A 186 -0.33 -19.08 -30.73
N TYR A 187 0.39 -18.09 -30.17
CA TYR A 187 1.23 -17.18 -30.95
C TYR A 187 2.73 -17.44 -30.79
N SER A 188 3.12 -18.53 -30.11
CA SER A 188 4.51 -18.95 -29.88
C SER A 188 5.42 -17.85 -29.30
N LEU A 189 4.86 -16.92 -28.51
CA LEU A 189 5.62 -15.82 -27.92
C LEU A 189 6.68 -16.33 -26.95
N SER A 190 7.87 -15.74 -26.96
CA SER A 190 8.98 -16.13 -26.08
C SER A 190 8.76 -15.72 -24.62
N SER A 191 8.09 -14.59 -24.39
CA SER A 191 7.72 -14.11 -23.06
C SER A 191 6.42 -13.31 -23.08
N VAL A 192 5.68 -13.39 -21.96
CA VAL A 192 4.45 -12.65 -21.72
C VAL A 192 4.50 -12.07 -20.31
N SER A 193 4.31 -10.76 -20.19
CA SER A 193 4.10 -10.08 -18.91
C SER A 193 2.61 -10.04 -18.61
N LEU A 194 2.23 -10.33 -17.37
CA LEU A 194 0.88 -10.14 -16.86
C LEU A 194 0.95 -9.23 -15.64
N SER A 195 0.28 -8.08 -15.73
CA SER A 195 0.20 -7.12 -14.64
C SER A 195 -1.22 -6.61 -14.42
N ASP A 196 -1.61 -6.43 -13.16
CA ASP A 196 -2.90 -5.84 -12.80
C ASP A 196 -2.97 -4.37 -13.26
N THR A 197 -4.18 -3.88 -13.56
CA THR A 197 -4.39 -2.54 -14.17
C THR A 197 -3.96 -1.36 -13.30
N ASP A 198 -3.79 -1.57 -11.99
CA ASP A 198 -3.28 -0.61 -11.02
C ASP A 198 -1.75 -0.66 -10.87
N THR A 199 -1.07 -0.91 -11.99
CA THR A 199 0.38 -0.84 -12.12
C THR A 199 0.78 0.28 -13.08
N VAL A 200 1.94 0.90 -12.86
CA VAL A 200 2.54 1.88 -13.78
C VAL A 200 3.93 1.43 -14.16
N TRP A 201 4.17 1.27 -15.46
CA TRP A 201 5.47 0.91 -16.02
C TRP A 201 6.24 2.19 -16.34
N LEU A 202 7.36 2.41 -15.64
CA LEU A 202 8.17 3.63 -15.76
C LEU A 202 9.41 3.42 -16.65
N ARG A 203 9.82 2.17 -16.88
CA ARG A 203 10.93 1.77 -17.76
C ARG A 203 10.64 0.42 -18.42
N ASP A 204 11.29 0.14 -19.55
CA ASP A 204 11.32 -1.19 -20.16
C ASP A 204 12.09 -2.18 -19.26
N PRO A 205 11.49 -3.30 -18.80
CA PRO A 205 12.14 -4.32 -17.98
C PRO A 205 13.13 -5.22 -18.73
N LYS A 206 13.36 -5.03 -20.04
CA LYS A 206 14.25 -5.89 -20.84
C LYS A 206 15.61 -6.13 -20.20
N GLU A 207 16.28 -5.09 -19.69
CA GLU A 207 17.58 -5.21 -18.99
C GLU A 207 17.52 -6.18 -17.80
N LEU A 208 16.42 -6.14 -17.03
CA LEU A 208 16.21 -6.97 -15.85
C LEU A 208 15.88 -8.42 -16.23
N ILE A 209 15.18 -8.62 -17.35
CA ILE A 209 14.87 -9.94 -17.90
C ILE A 209 16.15 -10.60 -18.43
N ASP A 210 16.89 -9.89 -19.28
CA ASP A 210 18.09 -10.40 -19.95
C ASP A 210 19.22 -10.73 -18.97
N ALA A 211 19.31 -10.01 -17.85
CA ALA A 211 20.31 -10.25 -16.79
C ALA A 211 20.17 -11.61 -16.09
N GLU A 212 18.98 -12.22 -16.09
CA GLU A 212 18.71 -13.50 -15.44
C GLU A 212 18.19 -14.51 -16.47
N PRO A 213 19.01 -14.97 -17.44
CA PRO A 213 18.57 -15.81 -18.56
C PRO A 213 17.99 -17.16 -18.11
N ASP A 214 18.40 -17.66 -16.95
CA ASP A 214 17.92 -18.92 -16.39
C ASP A 214 16.54 -18.84 -15.71
N ALA A 215 16.03 -17.67 -15.37
CA ALA A 215 14.69 -17.55 -14.78
C ALA A 215 13.60 -18.14 -15.69
N ASP A 216 12.75 -19.01 -15.16
CA ASP A 216 11.57 -19.53 -15.86
C ASP A 216 10.40 -18.53 -15.77
N MET A 217 10.35 -17.76 -14.67
CA MET A 217 9.48 -16.59 -14.51
C MET A 217 10.06 -15.56 -13.52
N PHE A 218 9.56 -14.32 -13.62
CA PHE A 218 9.81 -13.19 -12.73
C PHE A 218 8.50 -12.81 -12.03
N ILE A 219 8.56 -12.42 -10.75
CA ILE A 219 7.35 -12.10 -9.97
C ILE A 219 7.61 -10.99 -8.95
N SER A 220 6.68 -10.04 -8.81
CA SER A 220 6.70 -9.03 -7.75
C SER A 220 6.57 -9.64 -6.36
N THR A 221 6.96 -8.90 -5.33
CA THR A 221 6.90 -9.38 -3.94
C THR A 221 6.17 -8.39 -3.04
N ASP A 222 5.59 -8.91 -1.95
CA ASP A 222 5.00 -8.11 -0.86
C ASP A 222 6.00 -7.92 0.30
N CYS A 223 7.29 -8.17 0.06
CA CYS A 223 8.38 -7.73 0.92
C CYS A 223 8.46 -6.20 0.87
N ILE A 224 8.87 -5.59 1.98
CA ILE A 224 8.87 -4.13 2.15
C ILE A 224 10.20 -3.60 2.69
N SER A 225 11.27 -4.39 2.58
CA SER A 225 12.64 -4.06 2.99
C SER A 225 13.60 -4.33 1.84
N HIS A 226 14.28 -3.28 1.38
CA HIS A 226 15.44 -3.38 0.51
C HIS A 226 16.69 -3.82 1.31
N GLU A 227 16.79 -3.44 2.60
CA GLU A 227 17.91 -3.86 3.45
C GLU A 227 18.00 -5.40 3.57
N ALA A 228 16.85 -6.08 3.68
CA ALA A 228 16.77 -7.54 3.69
C ALA A 228 17.26 -8.15 2.37
N GLU A 229 16.78 -7.64 1.22
CA GLU A 229 17.25 -8.09 -0.10
C GLU A 229 18.77 -7.92 -0.25
N ALA A 230 19.29 -6.76 0.15
CA ALA A 230 20.71 -6.44 0.03
C ALA A 230 21.60 -7.35 0.90
N LYS A 231 21.13 -7.79 2.07
CA LYS A 231 21.78 -8.79 2.93
C LYS A 231 21.71 -10.19 2.31
N ALA A 232 20.54 -10.63 1.87
CA ALA A 232 20.36 -11.94 1.22
C ALA A 232 21.26 -12.11 -0.01
N TRP A 233 21.41 -11.07 -0.86
CA TRP A 233 22.32 -11.13 -2.02
C TRP A 233 23.82 -11.15 -1.66
N ARG A 234 24.19 -10.90 -0.39
CA ARG A 234 25.55 -11.13 0.14
C ARG A 234 25.71 -12.53 0.75
N GLY A 235 24.64 -13.33 0.81
CA GLY A 235 24.62 -14.67 1.41
C GLY A 235 24.33 -14.67 2.91
N GLU A 236 23.81 -13.56 3.46
CA GLU A 236 23.37 -13.49 4.85
C GLU A 236 21.98 -14.15 5.02
N VAL A 237 21.74 -14.82 6.15
CA VAL A 237 20.48 -15.53 6.42
C VAL A 237 19.41 -14.55 6.88
N GLU A 238 18.41 -14.30 6.04
CA GLU A 238 17.34 -13.37 6.33
C GLU A 238 16.14 -13.99 7.06
N THR A 239 15.70 -13.33 8.13
CA THR A 239 14.52 -13.75 8.91
C THR A 239 13.37 -12.74 8.81
N VAL A 240 13.54 -11.67 8.03
CA VAL A 240 12.63 -10.53 7.93
C VAL A 240 11.23 -10.97 7.45
N THR A 241 10.21 -10.54 8.20
CA THR A 241 8.81 -10.82 7.90
C THR A 241 8.45 -10.30 6.50
N ARG A 242 7.62 -11.06 5.76
CA ARG A 242 7.24 -10.79 4.35
C ARG A 242 8.37 -10.93 3.32
N CYS A 243 9.60 -11.25 3.72
CA CYS A 243 10.73 -11.41 2.79
C CYS A 243 11.21 -12.88 2.68
N GLY A 244 10.35 -13.85 3.05
CA GLY A 244 10.65 -15.28 3.00
C GLY A 244 10.85 -15.87 1.59
N HIS A 245 10.70 -15.08 0.53
CA HIS A 245 11.00 -15.49 -0.85
C HIS A 245 12.50 -15.45 -1.17
N LEU A 246 13.33 -14.82 -0.32
CA LEU A 246 14.76 -14.65 -0.54
C LEU A 246 15.50 -15.98 -0.32
N ALA A 247 16.55 -16.25 -1.11
CA ALA A 247 17.39 -17.43 -0.92
C ALA A 247 17.98 -17.46 0.49
N GLY A 248 17.88 -18.60 1.18
CA GLY A 248 18.32 -18.73 2.58
C GLY A 248 17.35 -18.17 3.62
N ALA A 249 16.25 -17.51 3.23
CA ALA A 249 15.27 -16.97 4.17
C ALA A 249 14.23 -18.01 4.62
N TYR A 250 13.71 -17.84 5.84
CA TYR A 250 12.70 -18.74 6.40
C TYR A 250 11.32 -18.55 5.74
N GLN A 251 10.69 -19.64 5.31
CA GLN A 251 9.40 -19.63 4.61
C GLN A 251 8.16 -19.67 5.52
N ASP A 252 8.31 -20.05 6.80
CA ASP A 252 7.21 -20.36 7.74
C ASP A 252 6.13 -19.26 7.84
N GLY A 253 5.10 -19.35 7.00
CA GLY A 253 4.08 -18.32 6.79
C GLY A 253 4.58 -16.98 6.21
N ARG A 254 5.85 -16.89 5.79
CA ARG A 254 6.55 -15.64 5.40
C ARG A 254 6.77 -15.46 3.90
N LEU A 255 6.40 -16.44 3.07
CA LEU A 255 6.43 -16.31 1.61
C LEU A 255 5.40 -15.24 1.17
N ALA A 256 5.90 -14.05 0.82
CA ALA A 256 5.08 -12.95 0.34
C ALA A 256 5.45 -12.59 -1.11
N ILE A 257 4.99 -13.42 -2.03
CA ILE A 257 4.95 -13.13 -3.47
C ILE A 257 3.68 -12.32 -3.78
N ASN A 258 3.73 -11.49 -4.81
CA ASN A 258 2.61 -10.68 -5.28
C ASN A 258 2.23 -11.06 -6.72
N SER A 259 0.99 -11.46 -6.97
CA SER A 259 0.52 -11.96 -8.28
C SER A 259 0.13 -10.84 -9.26
N GLY A 260 0.33 -9.58 -8.90
CA GLY A 260 -0.08 -8.42 -9.71
C GLY A 260 0.98 -7.88 -10.66
N VAL A 261 2.23 -8.35 -10.61
CA VAL A 261 3.22 -8.18 -11.68
C VAL A 261 4.03 -9.46 -11.86
N ASN A 262 3.95 -10.05 -13.06
CA ASN A 262 4.67 -11.27 -13.40
C ASN A 262 5.21 -11.16 -14.82
N ILE A 263 6.34 -11.80 -15.10
CA ILE A 263 6.86 -11.99 -16.45
C ILE A 263 7.20 -13.46 -16.63
N TYR A 264 6.57 -14.13 -17.59
CA TYR A 264 6.71 -15.56 -17.81
C TYR A 264 7.53 -15.81 -19.06
N ARG A 265 8.52 -16.69 -19.01
CA ARG A 265 9.18 -17.23 -20.22
C ARG A 265 8.43 -18.47 -20.70
N ASN A 266 8.30 -18.64 -22.02
CA ASN A 266 7.56 -19.75 -22.62
C ASN A 266 8.35 -21.06 -22.59
N ARG A 267 8.45 -21.66 -21.40
CA ARG A 267 9.17 -22.91 -21.13
C ARG A 267 8.21 -24.01 -20.67
N PRO A 268 8.56 -25.30 -20.87
CA PRO A 268 7.76 -26.42 -20.36
C PRO A 268 7.41 -26.30 -18.87
N GLN A 269 8.38 -25.90 -18.04
CA GLN A 269 8.26 -25.65 -16.61
C GLN A 269 7.20 -24.59 -16.31
N THR A 270 7.30 -23.43 -16.97
CA THR A 270 6.38 -22.30 -16.80
C THR A 270 4.97 -22.64 -17.26
N ARG A 271 4.82 -23.36 -18.39
CA ARG A 271 3.50 -23.81 -18.86
C ARG A 271 2.86 -24.80 -17.89
N ALA A 272 3.61 -25.79 -17.40
CA ALA A 272 3.13 -26.74 -16.40
C ALA A 272 2.69 -26.05 -15.09
N LEU A 273 3.42 -25.03 -14.63
CA LEU A 273 3.03 -24.21 -13.48
C LEU A 273 1.70 -23.47 -13.73
N LEU A 274 1.55 -22.80 -14.88
CA LEU A 274 0.34 -22.05 -15.22
C LEU A 274 -0.87 -22.98 -15.37
N GLU A 275 -0.71 -24.13 -16.02
CA GLU A 275 -1.76 -25.15 -16.17
C GLU A 275 -2.22 -25.66 -14.81
N ARG A 276 -1.26 -25.92 -13.92
CA ARG A 276 -1.51 -26.30 -12.53
C ARG A 276 -2.22 -25.20 -11.75
N TRP A 277 -1.76 -23.95 -11.80
CA TRP A 277 -2.36 -22.83 -11.08
C TRP A 277 -3.81 -22.59 -11.52
N ARG A 278 -4.06 -22.65 -12.83
CA ARG A 278 -5.42 -22.62 -13.42
C ARG A 278 -6.29 -23.78 -12.87
N SER A 279 -5.75 -25.00 -12.83
CA SER A 279 -6.47 -26.17 -12.29
C SER A 279 -6.79 -26.01 -10.80
N ASP A 280 -5.81 -25.58 -10.00
CA ASP A 280 -5.94 -25.41 -8.56
C ASP A 280 -6.92 -24.28 -8.18
N MET A 281 -7.09 -23.27 -9.05
CA MET A 281 -8.15 -22.26 -8.92
C MET A 281 -9.56 -22.78 -9.27
N MET A 282 -9.67 -23.80 -10.12
CA MET A 282 -10.96 -24.39 -10.52
C MET A 282 -11.41 -25.55 -9.63
N ASP A 283 -10.48 -26.21 -8.94
CA ASP A 283 -10.77 -27.31 -8.01
C ASP A 283 -11.56 -26.82 -6.78
N ALA A 284 -12.76 -27.34 -6.58
CA ALA A 284 -13.62 -26.99 -5.44
C ALA A 284 -13.03 -27.43 -4.08
N ALA A 285 -12.24 -28.51 -4.03
CA ALA A 285 -11.59 -28.97 -2.81
C ALA A 285 -10.49 -27.98 -2.34
N LYS A 286 -9.91 -27.23 -3.28
CA LYS A 286 -8.90 -26.18 -3.02
C LYS A 286 -9.49 -24.78 -2.82
N ALA A 287 -10.81 -24.65 -2.61
CA ALA A 287 -11.46 -23.35 -2.42
C ALA A 287 -11.10 -22.65 -1.09
N ARG A 288 -10.62 -23.42 -0.10
CA ARG A 288 -10.29 -22.95 1.24
C ARG A 288 -8.92 -23.46 1.66
N HIS A 289 -8.17 -22.61 2.35
CA HIS A 289 -6.96 -23.00 3.06
C HIS A 289 -7.19 -22.87 4.55
N ILE A 290 -7.04 -23.97 5.29
CA ILE A 290 -7.15 -24.00 6.75
C ILE A 290 -5.74 -24.23 7.30
N THR A 291 -5.29 -23.37 8.20
CA THR A 291 -3.97 -23.50 8.83
C THR A 291 -3.90 -24.76 9.71
N PRO A 292 -2.71 -25.36 9.92
CA PRO A 292 -2.58 -26.58 10.72
C PRO A 292 -3.12 -26.45 12.15
N ASP A 293 -3.01 -25.25 12.75
CA ASP A 293 -3.54 -24.91 14.07
C ASP A 293 -5.06 -24.62 14.10
N ARG A 294 -5.72 -24.68 12.92
CA ARG A 294 -7.13 -24.37 12.67
C ARG A 294 -7.60 -22.98 13.11
N ARG A 295 -6.69 -22.04 13.37
CA ARG A 295 -7.05 -20.65 13.74
C ARG A 295 -7.46 -19.79 12.56
N SER A 296 -7.13 -20.22 11.35
CA SER A 296 -7.36 -19.48 10.11
C SER A 296 -8.03 -20.37 9.06
N ASN A 297 -9.10 -19.87 8.43
CA ASN A 297 -9.80 -20.50 7.30
C ASN A 297 -10.01 -19.47 6.18
N TRP A 298 -9.10 -19.45 5.22
CA TRP A 298 -8.98 -18.40 4.21
C TRP A 298 -9.61 -18.84 2.90
N THR A 299 -10.28 -17.92 2.20
CA THR A 299 -10.62 -18.11 0.77
C THR A 299 -9.33 -18.15 -0.04
N VAL A 300 -9.18 -19.17 -0.89
CA VAL A 300 -8.01 -19.25 -1.79
C VAL A 300 -8.20 -18.28 -2.96
N THR A 301 -7.45 -17.18 -2.90
CA THR A 301 -7.28 -16.20 -3.98
C THR A 301 -6.29 -16.70 -5.03
N ASP A 302 -6.18 -16.00 -6.16
CA ASP A 302 -5.15 -16.28 -7.18
C ASP A 302 -3.73 -16.20 -6.59
N GLN A 303 -3.42 -15.15 -5.82
CA GLN A 303 -2.14 -14.99 -5.14
C GLN A 303 -1.90 -16.10 -4.11
N LEU A 304 -2.90 -16.42 -3.27
CA LEU A 304 -2.76 -17.47 -2.25
C LEU A 304 -2.59 -18.86 -2.89
N ALA A 305 -3.28 -19.16 -3.99
CA ALA A 305 -3.07 -20.40 -4.72
C ALA A 305 -1.63 -20.51 -5.24
N LEU A 306 -1.09 -19.45 -5.83
CA LEU A 306 0.28 -19.45 -6.32
C LEU A 306 1.30 -19.60 -5.17
N SER A 307 1.07 -18.90 -4.05
CA SER A 307 1.90 -19.02 -2.84
C SER A 307 1.90 -20.44 -2.27
N LEU A 308 0.73 -21.09 -2.20
CA LEU A 308 0.60 -22.48 -1.76
C LEU A 308 1.32 -23.44 -2.72
N ILE A 309 1.20 -23.24 -4.03
CA ILE A 309 1.92 -24.04 -5.04
C ILE A 309 3.44 -23.88 -4.88
N PHE A 310 3.93 -22.65 -4.65
CA PHE A 310 5.35 -22.37 -4.50
C PHE A 310 5.96 -22.97 -3.22
N ALA A 311 5.23 -22.93 -2.11
CA ALA A 311 5.65 -23.50 -0.83
C ALA A 311 5.67 -25.04 -0.81
N GLU A 312 5.12 -25.72 -1.81
CA GLU A 312 5.13 -27.19 -1.83
C GLU A 312 6.54 -27.77 -1.98
N GLY A 313 6.90 -28.69 -1.10
CA GLY A 313 8.21 -29.34 -1.09
C GLY A 313 9.36 -28.40 -0.72
N ALA A 314 9.07 -27.14 -0.36
CA ALA A 314 10.03 -26.28 0.30
C ALA A 314 10.32 -26.81 1.71
N GLY A 315 11.56 -26.63 2.16
CA GLY A 315 11.90 -26.82 3.56
C GLY A 315 11.43 -25.63 4.42
N LEU A 316 11.95 -25.52 5.64
CA LEU A 316 11.76 -24.32 6.47
C LEU A 316 12.41 -23.07 5.86
N VAL A 317 13.29 -23.25 4.86
CA VAL A 317 14.14 -22.22 4.25
C VAL A 317 14.01 -22.30 2.72
N THR A 318 13.98 -21.14 2.06
CA THR A 318 13.97 -21.02 0.59
C THR A 318 15.31 -21.44 -0.01
N GLU A 319 15.25 -22.39 -0.94
CA GLU A 319 16.41 -22.87 -1.66
C GLU A 319 16.77 -21.93 -2.82
N GLY A 320 18.01 -21.42 -2.85
CA GLY A 320 18.56 -20.71 -4.01
C GLY A 320 18.95 -21.68 -5.14
N VAL A 321 18.95 -21.19 -6.38
CA VAL A 321 19.49 -21.95 -7.52
C VAL A 321 21.01 -21.84 -7.52
N GLU A 322 21.71 -22.98 -7.60
CA GLU A 322 23.18 -23.02 -7.67
C GLU A 322 23.73 -22.11 -8.79
N GLY A 323 24.79 -21.36 -8.49
CA GLY A 323 25.36 -20.36 -9.40
C GLY A 323 24.64 -19.01 -9.45
N SER A 324 23.42 -18.88 -8.92
CA SER A 324 22.71 -17.59 -8.80
C SER A 324 22.57 -17.13 -7.35
N ARG A 325 22.57 -15.81 -7.13
CA ARG A 325 22.26 -15.18 -5.83
C ARG A 325 20.84 -14.63 -5.76
N ARG A 326 20.04 -14.82 -6.80
CA ARG A 326 18.74 -14.16 -6.99
C ARG A 326 17.64 -15.13 -7.41
N LEU A 327 17.97 -16.17 -8.17
CA LEU A 327 17.03 -17.22 -8.52
C LEU A 327 16.79 -18.16 -7.34
N VAL A 328 15.53 -18.55 -7.15
CA VAL A 328 15.09 -19.48 -6.11
C VAL A 328 14.28 -20.62 -6.72
N TRP A 329 14.41 -21.81 -6.13
CA TRP A 329 13.60 -22.97 -6.49
C TRP A 329 12.23 -22.90 -5.81
N MET A 330 11.17 -23.02 -6.61
CA MET A 330 9.79 -23.03 -6.14
C MET A 330 9.05 -24.27 -6.66
N ALA A 331 7.92 -24.60 -6.01
CA ALA A 331 7.02 -25.67 -6.40
C ALA A 331 7.73 -27.02 -6.60
N ARG A 332 8.30 -27.57 -5.51
CA ARG A 332 9.07 -28.82 -5.49
C ARG A 332 10.28 -28.83 -6.44
N ARG A 333 11.00 -27.69 -6.53
CA ARG A 333 12.17 -27.50 -7.41
C ARG A 333 11.86 -27.71 -8.90
N THR A 334 10.64 -27.36 -9.34
CA THR A 334 10.22 -27.50 -10.76
C THR A 334 10.33 -26.21 -11.56
N VAL A 335 10.39 -25.04 -10.90
CA VAL A 335 10.46 -23.73 -11.53
C VAL A 335 11.53 -22.88 -10.86
N ARG A 336 12.40 -22.25 -11.66
CA ARG A 336 13.36 -21.24 -11.21
C ARG A 336 12.70 -19.87 -11.28
N VAL A 337 12.42 -19.31 -10.12
CA VAL A 337 11.73 -18.02 -9.99
C VAL A 337 12.76 -16.92 -9.72
N MET A 338 12.58 -15.78 -10.36
CA MET A 338 13.27 -14.52 -10.05
C MET A 338 12.31 -13.59 -9.29
N PRO A 339 12.39 -13.50 -7.94
CA PRO A 339 11.69 -12.49 -7.19
C PRO A 339 12.22 -11.11 -7.61
N LEU A 340 11.33 -10.23 -8.06
CA LEU A 340 11.69 -8.89 -8.53
C LEU A 340 12.05 -8.02 -7.31
N PRO A 341 13.23 -7.37 -7.30
CA PRO A 341 13.66 -6.50 -6.21
C PRO A 341 12.66 -5.40 -5.87
N VAL A 342 12.48 -5.04 -4.60
CA VAL A 342 11.52 -3.98 -4.18
C VAL A 342 11.86 -2.59 -4.74
N LEU A 343 13.10 -2.34 -5.16
CA LEU A 343 13.50 -1.12 -5.87
C LEU A 343 13.25 -1.19 -7.38
N ALA A 344 13.11 -2.38 -7.95
CA ALA A 344 12.87 -2.62 -9.37
C ALA A 344 11.37 -2.75 -9.69
N ALA A 345 10.63 -3.48 -8.86
CA ALA A 345 9.18 -3.64 -8.89
C ALA A 345 8.60 -3.25 -7.53
N ALA A 346 8.30 -1.96 -7.35
CA ALA A 346 7.92 -1.44 -6.05
C ALA A 346 6.43 -1.69 -5.76
N GLY A 347 6.13 -2.34 -4.63
CA GLY A 347 4.78 -2.35 -4.06
C GLY A 347 4.41 -0.97 -3.49
N GLY A 348 3.12 -0.71 -3.27
CA GLY A 348 2.67 0.62 -2.88
C GLY A 348 3.17 1.08 -1.49
N HIS A 349 3.58 0.15 -0.63
CA HIS A 349 4.25 0.49 0.62
C HIS A 349 5.65 1.08 0.38
N THR A 350 6.49 0.41 -0.41
CA THR A 350 7.85 0.86 -0.70
C THR A 350 7.87 2.06 -1.64
N ALA A 351 6.87 2.19 -2.52
CA ALA A 351 6.73 3.33 -3.43
C ALA A 351 6.14 4.58 -2.78
N PHE A 352 5.03 4.48 -2.03
CA PHE A 352 4.26 5.65 -1.59
C PHE A 352 4.42 6.00 -0.11
N VAL A 353 4.78 5.05 0.77
CA VAL A 353 4.93 5.29 2.22
C VAL A 353 6.40 5.46 2.58
N GLN A 354 7.22 4.46 2.24
CA GLN A 354 8.66 4.52 2.49
C GLN A 354 9.40 5.37 1.46
N GLU A 355 8.90 5.48 0.23
CA GLU A 355 9.57 6.16 -0.89
C GLU A 355 11.00 5.63 -1.14
N LEU A 356 11.23 4.31 -0.99
CA LEU A 356 12.57 3.70 -1.08
C LEU A 356 13.27 4.06 -2.39
N HIS A 357 12.53 4.06 -3.50
CA HIS A 357 13.03 4.48 -4.80
C HIS A 357 13.65 5.90 -4.78
N LEU A 358 13.10 6.86 -4.03
CA LEU A 358 13.70 8.19 -3.84
C LEU A 358 14.91 8.13 -2.91
N ARG A 359 14.82 7.39 -1.80
CA ARG A 359 15.94 7.26 -0.83
C ARG A 359 17.19 6.63 -1.45
N HIS A 360 17.02 5.71 -2.39
CA HIS A 360 18.09 5.03 -3.11
C HIS A 360 18.40 5.65 -4.49
N ASN A 361 17.72 6.75 -4.87
CA ASN A 361 17.88 7.42 -6.16
C ASN A 361 17.73 6.47 -7.38
N VAL A 362 16.71 5.61 -7.34
CA VAL A 362 16.37 4.64 -8.39
C VAL A 362 15.00 4.99 -8.99
N THR A 363 14.88 4.94 -10.32
CA THR A 363 13.56 4.86 -10.97
C THR A 363 13.21 3.38 -11.15
N PRO A 364 12.13 2.88 -10.52
CA PRO A 364 11.68 1.49 -10.69
C PRO A 364 11.32 1.21 -12.15
N PHE A 365 11.27 -0.07 -12.52
CA PHE A 365 10.68 -0.47 -13.81
C PHE A 365 9.15 -0.40 -13.74
N VAL A 366 8.59 -0.80 -12.60
CA VAL A 366 7.15 -0.86 -12.37
C VAL A 366 6.81 -0.52 -10.92
N VAL A 367 5.66 0.11 -10.72
CA VAL A 367 5.06 0.33 -9.39
C VAL A 367 3.66 -0.26 -9.38
N HIS A 368 3.35 -1.09 -8.38
CA HIS A 368 2.03 -1.70 -8.18
C HIS A 368 1.33 -1.06 -6.97
N ALA A 369 0.09 -0.60 -7.12
CA ALA A 369 -0.64 0.16 -6.10
C ALA A 369 -1.25 -0.67 -4.95
N THR A 370 -0.46 -1.59 -4.40
CA THR A 370 -0.78 -2.39 -3.20
C THR A 370 -0.68 -1.57 -1.91
N PHE A 371 -1.17 -2.11 -0.79
CA PHE A 371 -1.16 -1.44 0.54
C PHE A 371 -1.84 -0.05 0.60
N ASN A 372 -2.72 0.26 -0.36
CA ASN A 372 -3.47 1.51 -0.44
C ASN A 372 -4.86 1.39 0.19
N ARG A 373 -5.44 2.52 0.62
CA ARG A 373 -6.84 2.59 1.07
C ARG A 373 -7.77 3.00 -0.07
N PHE A 374 -9.08 2.84 0.13
CA PHE A 374 -10.13 3.38 -0.74
C PHE A 374 -10.11 2.90 -2.21
N GLU A 375 -9.69 1.65 -2.44
CA GLU A 375 -9.72 0.95 -3.74
C GLU A 375 -9.26 1.85 -4.91
N MET A 376 -10.04 1.93 -6.00
CA MET A 376 -9.70 2.68 -7.22
C MET A 376 -9.37 4.14 -6.94
N THR A 377 -10.22 4.85 -6.19
CA THR A 377 -10.05 6.29 -5.95
C THR A 377 -8.78 6.61 -5.19
N GLY A 378 -8.44 5.81 -4.17
CA GLY A 378 -7.18 5.97 -3.43
C GLY A 378 -5.97 5.66 -4.29
N LYS A 379 -5.99 4.57 -5.07
CA LYS A 379 -4.90 4.20 -6.01
C LYS A 379 -4.63 5.30 -7.05
N MET A 380 -5.68 5.83 -7.68
CA MET A 380 -5.60 6.99 -8.59
C MET A 380 -4.95 8.20 -7.88
N TYR A 381 -5.34 8.49 -6.64
CA TYR A 381 -4.81 9.63 -5.89
C TYR A 381 -3.32 9.46 -5.54
N ARG A 382 -2.88 8.26 -5.13
CA ARG A 382 -1.44 7.97 -4.93
C ARG A 382 -0.62 8.16 -6.20
N PHE A 383 -1.17 7.78 -7.37
CA PHE A 383 -0.50 8.04 -8.65
C PHE A 383 -0.43 9.53 -8.99
N ARG A 384 -1.48 10.33 -8.69
CA ARG A 384 -1.41 11.80 -8.83
C ARG A 384 -0.35 12.42 -7.91
N GLU A 385 -0.33 12.04 -6.63
CA GLU A 385 0.68 12.49 -5.65
C GLU A 385 2.13 12.25 -6.13
N LYS A 386 2.37 11.25 -6.99
CA LYS A 386 3.67 10.94 -7.60
C LYS A 386 3.87 11.43 -9.05
N GLY A 387 2.87 12.06 -9.66
CA GLY A 387 2.91 12.44 -11.08
C GLY A 387 2.90 11.24 -12.05
N TRP A 388 2.52 10.05 -11.57
CA TRP A 388 2.39 8.81 -12.35
C TRP A 388 0.96 8.60 -12.87
N TRP A 389 0.05 9.54 -12.63
CA TRP A 389 -1.26 9.58 -13.25
C TRP A 389 -1.22 10.51 -14.47
N ILE A 390 -1.13 9.93 -15.67
CA ILE A 390 -0.85 10.67 -16.90
C ILE A 390 -2.06 10.85 -17.83
N VAL A 391 -3.22 10.27 -17.46
CA VAL A 391 -4.44 10.24 -18.28
C VAL A 391 -5.49 11.31 -17.94
N ASP A 392 -5.16 12.24 -17.04
CA ASP A 392 -5.96 13.46 -16.84
C ASP A 392 -5.94 14.34 -18.11
N SER A 393 -7.05 15.01 -18.39
CA SER A 393 -7.15 15.97 -19.49
C SER A 393 -6.41 17.27 -19.16
N ASP A 394 -6.07 18.06 -20.19
CA ASP A 394 -5.34 19.32 -19.97
C ASP A 394 -6.14 20.31 -19.12
N ALA A 395 -7.49 20.30 -19.20
CA ALA A 395 -8.38 21.09 -18.35
C ALA A 395 -8.24 20.80 -16.82
N TYR A 396 -7.59 19.70 -16.44
CA TYR A 396 -7.24 19.43 -15.04
C TYR A 396 -6.16 20.37 -14.50
N TYR A 397 -5.23 20.76 -15.38
CA TYR A 397 -4.03 21.57 -15.12
C TYR A 397 -4.17 23.01 -15.64
N ASP A 398 -4.66 23.18 -16.87
CA ASP A 398 -4.90 24.47 -17.52
C ASP A 398 -6.40 24.82 -17.52
N SER A 399 -6.87 25.29 -16.36
CA SER A 399 -8.22 25.83 -16.24
C SER A 399 -8.18 27.36 -16.31
N PRO A 400 -8.89 28.03 -17.24
CA PRO A 400 -8.98 29.50 -17.28
C PRO A 400 -9.58 30.15 -16.03
N LYS A 401 -10.16 29.34 -15.12
CA LYS A 401 -10.68 29.76 -13.81
C LYS A 401 -9.83 29.21 -12.65
N GLY A 402 -8.66 28.63 -12.94
CA GLY A 402 -7.76 27.99 -12.00
C GLY A 402 -7.25 28.98 -10.96
N ARG A 403 -7.78 28.89 -9.75
CA ARG A 403 -7.34 29.69 -8.61
C ARG A 403 -7.01 28.75 -7.47
N TYR A 404 -5.76 28.76 -7.06
CA TYR A 404 -5.18 27.84 -6.11
C TYR A 404 -4.77 28.55 -4.83
N MET A 405 -4.77 27.79 -3.74
CA MET A 405 -4.22 28.15 -2.45
C MET A 405 -3.36 26.99 -1.95
N ALA A 406 -2.17 27.27 -1.44
CA ALA A 406 -1.30 26.28 -0.81
C ALA A 406 -0.75 26.82 0.51
N TYR A 407 -0.31 25.93 1.41
CA TYR A 407 0.36 26.30 2.65
C TYR A 407 1.39 25.23 3.06
N ASN A 408 2.40 25.65 3.83
CA ASN A 408 3.38 24.74 4.40
C ASN A 408 2.88 24.17 5.74
N ASN A 409 2.92 22.84 5.87
CA ASN A 409 2.45 22.15 7.07
C ASN A 409 3.51 22.14 8.18
N THR A 410 3.28 22.95 9.22
CA THR A 410 4.20 23.16 10.36
C THR A 410 4.07 22.11 11.48
N VAL A 411 3.47 20.94 11.21
CA VAL A 411 3.22 19.91 12.25
C VAL A 411 4.49 19.41 12.94
N ARG A 412 5.62 19.36 12.23
CA ARG A 412 6.92 18.94 12.82
C ARG A 412 7.38 19.90 13.91
N ASP A 413 7.23 21.20 13.69
CA ASP A 413 7.59 22.23 14.68
C ASP A 413 6.63 22.22 15.86
N TYR A 414 5.35 21.95 15.62
CA TYR A 414 4.34 21.74 16.66
C TYR A 414 4.68 20.53 17.55
N VAL A 415 4.96 19.35 16.98
CA VAL A 415 5.36 18.17 17.76
C VAL A 415 6.65 18.41 18.54
N ALA A 416 7.67 19.01 17.91
CA ALA A 416 8.92 19.35 18.59
C ALA A 416 8.71 20.36 19.73
N THR A 417 7.74 21.27 19.61
CA THR A 417 7.36 22.20 20.68
C THR A 417 6.60 21.51 21.81
N LEU A 418 5.70 20.57 21.50
CA LEU A 418 5.02 19.75 22.50
C LEU A 418 6.01 18.91 23.31
N GLU A 419 6.98 18.25 22.68
CA GLU A 419 7.96 17.43 23.41
C GLU A 419 8.84 18.26 24.35
N ARG A 420 9.20 19.49 23.96
CA ARG A 420 9.90 20.42 24.86
C ARG A 420 9.04 20.85 26.07
N ALA A 421 7.72 20.93 25.91
CA ALA A 421 6.80 21.38 26.96
C ALA A 421 6.27 20.25 27.86
N MET A 422 6.15 19.02 27.31
CA MET A 422 5.50 17.88 27.97
C MET A 422 6.46 16.72 28.29
N GLY A 423 7.70 16.78 27.80
CA GLY A 423 8.67 15.70 27.87
C GLY A 423 8.57 14.73 26.68
N PRO A 424 9.44 13.70 26.63
CA PRO A 424 9.45 12.71 25.56
C PRO A 424 8.11 11.99 25.43
N MET A 425 7.63 11.86 24.19
CA MET A 425 6.38 11.14 23.89
C MET A 425 6.67 9.87 23.08
N VAL A 426 5.93 8.78 23.32
CA VAL A 426 6.01 7.60 22.44
C VAL A 426 5.45 7.93 21.04
N PRO A 427 5.98 7.30 19.96
CA PRO A 427 5.57 7.56 18.58
C PRO A 427 4.05 7.64 18.33
N LEU A 428 3.21 6.76 18.88
CA LEU A 428 1.75 6.87 18.69
C LEU A 428 1.15 8.12 19.33
N ASN A 429 1.62 8.53 20.51
CA ASN A 429 1.17 9.76 21.17
C ASN A 429 1.45 10.98 20.26
N LYS A 430 2.67 11.05 19.71
CA LYS A 430 3.05 12.06 18.71
C LYS A 430 2.13 12.01 17.50
N HIS A 431 1.85 10.83 16.96
CA HIS A 431 1.00 10.65 15.78
C HIS A 431 -0.42 11.18 16.01
N LEU A 432 -1.08 10.80 17.11
CA LEU A 432 -2.47 11.22 17.39
C LEU A 432 -2.59 12.74 17.57
N LEU A 433 -1.63 13.37 18.27
CA LEU A 433 -1.59 14.82 18.44
C LEU A 433 -1.21 15.56 17.14
N ALA A 434 -0.30 14.99 16.33
CA ALA A 434 0.10 15.50 15.04
C ALA A 434 -1.04 15.49 14.02
N VAL A 435 -1.83 14.41 13.94
CA VAL A 435 -2.99 14.35 13.05
C VAL A 435 -4.07 15.34 13.49
N ALA A 436 -4.34 15.45 14.80
CA ALA A 436 -5.30 16.44 15.30
C ALA A 436 -4.93 17.88 14.91
N PHE A 437 -3.64 18.25 15.03
CA PHE A 437 -3.14 19.56 14.58
C PHE A 437 -3.24 19.75 13.06
N GLN A 438 -2.88 18.72 12.28
CA GLN A 438 -2.95 18.77 10.82
C GLN A 438 -4.39 18.94 10.32
N LEU A 439 -5.34 18.18 10.85
CA LEU A 439 -6.76 18.34 10.52
C LEU A 439 -7.28 19.73 10.90
N ALA A 440 -6.80 20.32 11.99
CA ALA A 440 -7.19 21.66 12.40
C ALA A 440 -6.59 22.79 11.54
N ALA A 441 -5.33 22.67 11.13
CA ALA A 441 -4.74 23.57 10.13
C ALA A 441 -5.41 23.41 8.76
N LEU A 442 -5.75 22.18 8.38
CA LEU A 442 -6.45 21.86 7.12
C LEU A 442 -7.88 22.42 7.10
N ARG A 443 -8.60 22.36 8.22
CA ARG A 443 -9.91 23.02 8.42
C ARG A 443 -9.82 24.51 8.10
N ASP A 444 -8.84 25.19 8.66
CA ASP A 444 -8.65 26.63 8.45
C ASP A 444 -8.27 26.94 7.00
N ALA A 445 -7.36 26.16 6.42
CA ALA A 445 -6.97 26.29 5.02
C ALA A 445 -8.16 26.08 4.06
N PHE A 446 -9.00 25.08 4.29
CA PHE A 446 -10.22 24.87 3.51
C PHE A 446 -11.25 25.99 3.71
N ALA A 447 -11.41 26.51 4.92
CA ALA A 447 -12.37 27.57 5.19
C ALA A 447 -11.96 28.88 4.48
N ILE A 448 -10.66 29.18 4.45
CA ILE A 448 -10.09 30.29 3.69
C ILE A 448 -10.23 30.05 2.18
N ALA A 449 -9.90 28.85 1.70
CA ALA A 449 -10.01 28.50 0.27
C ALA A 449 -11.47 28.57 -0.22
N TRP A 450 -12.43 28.03 0.52
CA TRP A 450 -13.87 28.21 0.29
C TRP A 450 -14.23 29.70 0.29
N GLY A 451 -13.84 30.43 1.34
CA GLY A 451 -14.11 31.86 1.48
C GLY A 451 -13.58 32.72 0.32
N LEU A 452 -12.52 32.29 -0.36
CA LEU A 452 -11.91 32.95 -1.51
C LEU A 452 -12.29 32.36 -2.87
N ASN A 453 -13.12 31.30 -2.91
CA ASN A 453 -13.42 30.50 -4.10
C ASN A 453 -12.14 30.02 -4.81
N ARG A 454 -11.30 29.30 -4.07
CA ARG A 454 -10.03 28.72 -4.54
C ARG A 454 -9.99 27.21 -4.29
N THR A 455 -9.34 26.49 -5.19
CA THR A 455 -8.95 25.09 -5.01
C THR A 455 -7.80 24.99 -4.00
N LEU A 456 -7.93 24.17 -2.96
CA LEU A 456 -6.85 23.94 -2.01
C LEU A 456 -5.87 22.87 -2.55
N ILE A 457 -4.60 23.24 -2.70
CA ILE A 457 -3.51 22.28 -2.85
C ILE A 457 -3.28 21.68 -1.46
N LEU A 458 -3.49 20.37 -1.32
CA LEU A 458 -3.25 19.70 -0.04
C LEU A 458 -1.75 19.82 0.34
N PRO A 459 -1.42 20.00 1.62
CA PRO A 459 -0.04 19.97 2.05
C PRO A 459 0.54 18.54 1.98
N ARG A 460 1.86 18.43 2.08
CA ARG A 460 2.49 17.17 2.50
C ARG A 460 2.15 16.91 3.96
N PHE A 461 1.48 15.79 4.25
CA PHE A 461 1.17 15.36 5.62
C PHE A 461 2.38 14.62 6.23
N TRP A 462 2.43 14.57 7.57
CA TRP A 462 3.46 13.85 8.31
C TRP A 462 2.86 12.93 9.36
N SER A 463 3.51 11.77 9.56
CA SER A 463 3.13 10.74 10.51
C SER A 463 4.32 10.32 11.39
N TRP A 464 4.01 9.99 12.64
CA TRP A 464 4.94 9.38 13.62
C TRP A 464 4.60 7.92 13.92
N CYS A 465 3.68 7.32 13.15
CA CYS A 465 3.29 5.93 13.30
C CYS A 465 2.64 5.45 12.00
N GLU A 466 3.08 4.29 11.48
CA GLU A 466 2.48 3.66 10.29
C GLU A 466 1.15 2.96 10.61
N MET A 467 0.45 2.49 9.58
CA MET A 467 -0.73 1.64 9.69
C MET A 467 -0.44 0.31 8.99
N ASP A 468 -0.59 -0.83 9.68
CA ASP A 468 -0.51 -2.17 9.07
C ASP A 468 -1.74 -3.01 9.41
N GLN A 469 -2.04 -4.11 8.73
CA GLN A 469 -3.20 -4.97 9.03
C GLN A 469 -3.13 -5.67 10.40
N VAL A 470 -1.97 -5.70 11.06
CA VAL A 470 -1.70 -6.41 12.31
C VAL A 470 -1.22 -5.48 13.43
N ALA A 471 -1.65 -5.77 14.66
CA ALA A 471 -1.36 -4.96 15.85
C ALA A 471 0.13 -4.88 16.23
N THR A 472 1.00 -5.72 15.65
CA THR A 472 2.44 -5.73 15.93
C THR A 472 3.14 -4.42 15.54
N VAL A 473 2.56 -3.60 14.66
CA VAL A 473 2.99 -2.22 14.35
C VAL A 473 3.10 -1.35 15.62
N LEU A 474 2.37 -1.65 16.69
CA LEU A 474 2.48 -0.96 17.99
C LEU A 474 3.82 -1.20 18.71
N SER A 475 4.61 -2.20 18.30
CA SER A 475 5.93 -2.45 18.87
C SER A 475 6.89 -1.28 18.60
N THR A 476 6.91 -0.77 17.36
CA THR A 476 7.89 0.22 16.88
C THR A 476 7.25 1.47 16.27
N CYS A 477 5.94 1.45 16.02
CA CYS A 477 5.22 2.40 15.16
C CYS A 477 5.69 2.40 13.69
N THR A 478 6.43 1.37 13.29
CA THR A 478 6.77 1.05 11.90
C THR A 478 6.30 -0.35 11.57
N LYS A 479 6.02 -0.61 10.30
CA LYS A 479 5.50 -1.89 9.83
C LYS A 479 6.58 -2.97 9.89
N ASP A 480 6.24 -4.11 10.49
CA ASP A 480 7.17 -5.24 10.67
C ASP A 480 7.86 -5.63 9.35
N GLY A 481 9.19 -5.58 9.38
CA GLY A 481 10.04 -5.98 8.25
C GLY A 481 10.14 -4.97 7.12
N GLY A 482 9.91 -3.68 7.38
CA GLY A 482 10.18 -2.60 6.42
C GLY A 482 11.21 -1.57 6.89
N ASP A 483 11.78 -0.82 5.94
CA ASP A 483 12.88 0.13 6.18
C ASP A 483 12.37 1.55 6.51
N GLN A 484 11.26 1.65 7.24
CA GLN A 484 10.65 2.95 7.56
C GLN A 484 11.40 3.64 8.72
N ALA A 485 11.68 4.93 8.56
CA ALA A 485 12.14 5.82 9.63
C ALA A 485 11.02 6.77 10.08
N LEU A 486 11.03 7.18 11.35
CA LEU A 486 10.04 8.11 11.91
C LEU A 486 10.65 9.50 12.19
N PRO A 487 9.93 10.61 11.96
CA PRO A 487 8.66 10.71 11.25
C PRO A 487 8.84 10.64 9.72
N PHE A 488 7.75 10.38 9.02
CA PHE A 488 7.72 10.27 7.56
C PHE A 488 6.64 11.14 6.93
N GLN A 489 6.81 11.47 5.65
CA GLN A 489 5.75 12.09 4.85
C GLN A 489 4.69 11.04 4.55
N THR A 490 3.46 11.28 4.99
CA THR A 490 2.38 10.32 4.84
C THR A 490 1.48 10.71 3.67
N PRO A 491 1.01 9.74 2.87
CA PRO A 491 0.00 10.00 1.84
C PRO A 491 -1.33 10.52 2.41
N ALA A 492 -2.08 11.29 1.63
CA ALA A 492 -3.30 11.95 2.11
C ALA A 492 -4.38 10.98 2.64
N ASP A 493 -4.45 9.75 2.10
CA ASP A 493 -5.42 8.72 2.49
C ASP A 493 -5.19 8.12 3.89
N TYR A 494 -4.08 8.43 4.56
CA TYR A 494 -3.91 8.13 5.98
C TYR A 494 -4.87 9.00 6.83
N LEU A 495 -4.94 10.31 6.53
CA LEU A 495 -5.69 11.29 7.33
C LEU A 495 -7.10 11.57 6.79
N LEU A 496 -7.30 11.48 5.46
CA LEU A 496 -8.55 11.90 4.79
C LEU A 496 -9.21 10.73 4.03
N SER A 497 -10.54 10.71 4.00
CA SER A 497 -11.30 9.85 3.09
C SER A 497 -11.29 10.46 1.69
N ILE A 498 -10.43 9.93 0.82
CA ILE A 498 -10.26 10.46 -0.54
C ILE A 498 -11.55 10.38 -1.40
N PRO A 499 -12.39 9.33 -1.34
CA PRO A 499 -13.67 9.31 -2.03
C PRO A 499 -14.60 10.45 -1.59
N ASP A 500 -14.80 10.60 -0.27
CA ASP A 500 -15.70 11.62 0.28
C ASP A 500 -15.15 13.04 0.02
N LEU A 501 -13.83 13.22 -0.02
CA LEU A 501 -13.19 14.49 -0.36
C LEU A 501 -13.37 14.83 -1.86
N ARG A 502 -13.28 13.84 -2.74
CA ARG A 502 -13.53 14.01 -4.19
C ARG A 502 -14.97 14.41 -4.46
N ASP A 503 -15.91 13.84 -3.71
CA ASP A 503 -17.35 14.04 -3.91
C ASP A 503 -17.87 15.27 -3.12
N SER A 504 -17.02 15.91 -2.32
CA SER A 504 -17.29 17.16 -1.59
C SER A 504 -17.24 18.39 -2.52
N PRO A 505 -18.00 19.47 -2.25
CA PRO A 505 -17.81 20.76 -2.92
C PRO A 505 -16.46 21.43 -2.59
N LEU A 506 -15.69 20.91 -1.63
CA LEU A 506 -14.37 21.39 -1.26
C LEU A 506 -13.31 21.00 -2.30
N GLN A 507 -13.10 21.90 -3.26
CA GLN A 507 -12.16 21.71 -4.37
C GLN A 507 -10.72 21.48 -3.90
N THR A 508 -10.09 20.42 -4.39
CA THR A 508 -8.70 20.05 -4.04
C THR A 508 -7.81 19.70 -5.24
N ARG A 509 -6.51 19.72 -4.98
CA ARG A 509 -5.45 19.02 -5.73
C ARG A 509 -4.43 18.42 -4.77
N GLU A 510 -3.70 17.42 -5.25
CA GLU A 510 -2.58 16.78 -4.57
C GLU A 510 -1.40 17.75 -4.32
N TYR A 511 -0.54 17.42 -3.34
CA TYR A 511 0.61 18.25 -2.96
C TYR A 511 1.63 18.48 -4.09
N SER A 512 1.66 17.60 -5.09
CA SER A 512 2.57 17.65 -6.24
C SER A 512 2.05 18.52 -7.38
N PHE A 513 0.80 18.98 -7.34
CA PHE A 513 0.13 19.67 -8.46
C PHE A 513 0.89 20.92 -8.93
N LEU A 514 1.33 21.79 -8.01
CA LEU A 514 2.10 23.00 -8.34
C LEU A 514 3.51 22.70 -8.88
N THR A 515 3.98 21.47 -8.74
CA THR A 515 5.26 20.98 -9.29
C THR A 515 5.08 20.11 -10.53
N ASN A 516 3.85 19.88 -10.98
CA ASN A 516 3.57 19.03 -12.13
C ASN A 516 3.94 19.77 -13.44
N PRO A 517 4.75 19.17 -14.34
CA PRO A 517 5.18 19.83 -15.57
C PRO A 517 4.03 20.13 -16.57
N ARG A 518 2.84 19.56 -16.37
CA ARG A 518 1.63 19.88 -17.16
C ARG A 518 0.92 21.16 -16.70
N LEU A 519 1.24 21.71 -15.53
CA LEU A 519 0.70 22.98 -15.08
C LEU A 519 1.36 24.14 -15.84
N PRO A 520 0.60 24.98 -16.58
CA PRO A 520 1.20 26.09 -17.32
C PRO A 520 1.95 27.06 -16.40
N ARG A 521 3.10 27.53 -16.88
CA ARG A 521 4.03 28.30 -16.05
C ARG A 521 3.44 29.61 -15.50
N HIS A 522 2.52 30.23 -16.24
CA HIS A 522 1.84 31.47 -15.85
C HIS A 522 1.06 31.37 -14.52
N PHE A 523 0.60 30.17 -14.12
CA PHE A 523 0.01 29.96 -12.80
C PHE A 523 1.03 30.22 -11.69
N ILE A 524 2.21 29.62 -11.82
CA ILE A 524 3.31 29.69 -10.85
C ILE A 524 3.97 31.08 -10.84
N ASP A 525 4.19 31.67 -12.01
CA ASP A 525 4.81 33.00 -12.11
C ASP A 525 3.90 34.12 -11.55
N SER A 526 2.59 33.86 -11.42
CA SER A 526 1.65 34.76 -10.75
C SER A 526 1.56 34.58 -9.23
N ALA A 527 2.34 33.69 -8.62
CA ALA A 527 2.19 33.32 -7.22
C ALA A 527 2.48 34.48 -6.25
N GLN A 528 1.56 34.72 -5.32
CA GLN A 528 1.69 35.73 -4.26
C GLN A 528 1.78 35.05 -2.90
N HIS A 529 2.78 35.44 -2.10
CA HIS A 529 2.89 35.05 -0.70
C HIS A 529 1.94 35.86 0.18
N VAL A 530 1.37 35.21 1.20
CA VAL A 530 0.47 35.79 2.21
C VAL A 530 1.02 35.40 3.59
N GLN A 531 1.48 36.39 4.35
CA GLN A 531 2.13 36.15 5.64
C GLN A 531 1.11 36.12 6.78
N VAL A 532 1.05 35.02 7.52
CA VAL A 532 0.26 34.92 8.75
C VAL A 532 1.05 35.46 9.94
N VAL A 533 0.45 36.39 10.70
CA VAL A 533 1.08 37.02 11.89
C VAL A 533 0.22 36.84 13.14
N PRO A 534 0.81 36.89 14.36
CA PRO A 534 0.03 37.01 15.60
C PRO A 534 -0.93 38.22 15.55
N ALA A 535 -2.08 38.12 16.22
CA ALA A 535 -3.12 39.15 16.16
C ALA A 535 -2.62 40.49 16.74
N GLU A 536 -1.88 40.40 17.84
CA GLU A 536 -1.18 41.48 18.52
C GLU A 536 -0.03 42.12 17.70
N SER A 537 0.45 41.44 16.66
CA SER A 537 1.48 41.93 15.73
C SER A 537 0.90 42.48 14.42
N ALA A 538 -0.42 42.62 14.33
CA ALA A 538 -1.10 43.16 13.16
C ALA A 538 -0.78 44.67 12.96
N PRO A 539 -0.49 45.13 11.73
CA PRO A 539 -0.37 46.56 11.46
C PRO A 539 -1.68 47.30 11.78
N GLN A 540 -1.61 48.34 12.60
CA GLN A 540 -2.78 49.16 12.98
C GLN A 540 -3.37 49.96 11.81
N THR A 541 -2.60 50.15 10.74
CA THR A 541 -3.07 50.74 9.48
C THR A 541 -2.78 49.78 8.32
N PHE A 542 -3.79 49.50 7.49
CA PHE A 542 -3.63 48.82 6.20
C PHE A 542 -3.06 49.77 5.14
N ALA A 543 -2.01 50.52 5.49
CA ALA A 543 -1.34 51.45 4.59
C ALA A 543 -0.66 50.68 3.45
N SER A 544 -0.89 51.15 2.22
CA SER A 544 -0.66 50.46 0.94
C SER A 544 0.82 50.39 0.51
N VAL A 545 1.71 49.93 1.40
CA VAL A 545 3.18 50.03 1.22
C VAL A 545 3.90 48.68 1.38
N ARG A 546 3.18 47.57 1.65
CA ARG A 546 3.79 46.22 1.67
C ARG A 546 3.51 45.49 0.35
N PRO A 547 4.54 44.97 -0.38
CA PRO A 547 4.34 44.13 -1.56
C PRO A 547 3.86 42.71 -1.25
N MET A 548 3.57 42.41 0.03
CA MET A 548 3.11 41.10 0.51
C MET A 548 1.95 41.29 1.48
N PRO A 549 0.76 40.72 1.19
CA PRO A 549 -0.38 40.70 2.10
C PRO A 549 -0.04 40.08 3.47
N VAL A 550 -0.60 40.67 4.52
CA VAL A 550 -0.44 40.21 5.91
C VAL A 550 -1.80 39.87 6.49
N ALA A 551 -1.95 38.64 6.97
CA ALA A 551 -3.18 38.12 7.58
C ALA A 551 -2.99 37.87 9.08
N PRO A 552 -3.61 38.67 9.97
CA PRO A 552 -3.62 38.37 11.41
C PRO A 552 -4.32 37.04 11.70
N ARG A 553 -3.79 36.25 12.64
CA ARG A 553 -4.48 35.05 13.15
C ARG A 553 -5.85 35.42 13.73
N GLY A 554 -6.84 34.55 13.55
CA GLY A 554 -8.22 34.84 13.95
C GLY A 554 -8.97 35.79 13.01
N SER A 555 -8.42 36.11 11.83
CA SER A 555 -9.11 36.93 10.83
C SER A 555 -10.39 36.26 10.32
N SER A 556 -11.46 37.05 10.20
CA SER A 556 -12.72 36.60 9.60
C SER A 556 -12.60 36.43 8.08
N ALA A 557 -13.53 35.68 7.47
CA ALA A 557 -13.62 35.57 6.01
C ALA A 557 -13.71 36.94 5.29
N LEU A 558 -14.37 37.93 5.90
CA LEU A 558 -14.47 39.28 5.35
C LEU A 558 -13.13 40.01 5.42
N ALA A 559 -12.44 39.96 6.57
CA ALA A 559 -11.12 40.58 6.73
C ALA A 559 -10.11 40.01 5.73
N ILE A 560 -10.07 38.69 5.55
CA ILE A 560 -9.19 38.04 4.56
C ILE A 560 -9.51 38.49 3.13
N ARG A 561 -10.79 38.61 2.77
CA ARG A 561 -11.20 39.17 1.46
C ARG A 561 -10.75 40.63 1.28
N MET A 562 -10.82 41.45 2.32
CA MET A 562 -10.37 42.85 2.27
C MET A 562 -8.84 42.97 2.14
N ILE A 563 -8.08 42.12 2.85
CA ILE A 563 -6.62 42.03 2.75
C ILE A 563 -6.18 41.61 1.34
N LEU A 564 -6.93 40.73 0.69
CA LEU A 564 -6.59 40.17 -0.62
C LEU A 564 -7.31 40.82 -1.81
N ARG A 565 -7.95 41.99 -1.61
CA ARG A 565 -8.76 42.67 -2.63
C ARG A 565 -7.97 43.00 -3.91
N GLU A 566 -6.69 43.35 -3.77
CA GLU A 566 -5.77 43.66 -4.88
C GLU A 566 -5.17 42.39 -5.52
N HIS A 567 -5.33 41.23 -4.88
CA HIS A 567 -4.83 39.92 -5.33
C HIS A 567 -5.96 38.95 -5.76
N VAL A 568 -7.14 39.47 -6.09
CA VAL A 568 -8.28 38.66 -6.57
C VAL A 568 -7.98 37.98 -7.90
N ALA A 569 -7.15 38.59 -8.76
CA ALA A 569 -6.72 38.05 -10.05
C ALA A 569 -5.54 37.06 -9.95
N THR A 570 -4.79 37.06 -8.84
CA THR A 570 -3.65 36.15 -8.63
C THR A 570 -4.10 34.69 -8.69
N HIS A 571 -3.46 33.86 -9.53
CA HIS A 571 -3.85 32.45 -9.63
C HIS A 571 -3.44 31.65 -8.39
N VAL A 572 -2.23 31.81 -7.86
CA VAL A 572 -1.72 31.02 -6.72
C VAL A 572 -1.48 31.90 -5.50
N LEU A 573 -2.11 31.57 -4.36
CA LEU A 573 -1.78 32.16 -3.05
C LEU A 573 -1.00 31.17 -2.20
N LEU A 574 0.20 31.54 -1.77
CA LEU A 574 1.07 30.77 -0.90
C LEU A 574 1.00 31.33 0.52
N TRP A 575 0.44 30.56 1.46
CA TRP A 575 0.23 31.02 2.82
C TRP A 575 1.37 30.59 3.76
N ASP A 576 2.17 31.57 4.17
CA ASP A 576 3.32 31.38 5.06
C ASP A 576 2.88 31.51 6.51
N GLY A 577 3.22 30.51 7.34
CA GLY A 577 2.86 30.49 8.76
C GLY A 577 1.39 30.13 9.04
N LEU A 578 0.61 29.69 8.03
CA LEU A 578 -0.73 29.17 8.24
C LEU A 578 -0.66 27.92 9.14
N SER A 579 -1.25 28.06 10.31
CA SER A 579 -1.39 27.03 11.32
C SER A 579 -2.85 26.91 11.75
N SER A 580 -3.16 25.90 12.57
CA SER A 580 -4.44 25.86 13.29
C SER A 580 -4.66 27.16 14.09
N GLY A 581 -5.86 27.75 14.00
CA GLY A 581 -6.19 29.06 14.58
C GLY A 581 -5.88 30.26 13.67
N THR A 582 -5.54 30.04 12.40
CA THR A 582 -5.37 31.14 11.42
C THR A 582 -6.72 31.74 11.06
N PHE A 583 -7.75 30.90 10.87
CA PHE A 583 -9.08 31.35 10.46
C PHE A 583 -10.00 31.59 11.66
N GLY A 584 -10.51 32.82 11.78
CA GLY A 584 -11.40 33.20 12.87
C GLY A 584 -12.85 32.78 12.70
N GLY A 585 -13.32 32.51 11.48
CA GLY A 585 -14.71 32.12 11.20
C GLY A 585 -15.37 32.92 10.06
N PHE A 586 -16.55 32.46 9.65
CA PHE A 586 -17.45 33.20 8.76
C PHE A 586 -18.39 34.10 9.57
N LEU A 587 -18.85 35.20 8.97
CA LEU A 587 -19.86 36.06 9.60
C LEU A 587 -21.26 35.42 9.60
N SER A 588 -21.54 34.51 8.66
CA SER A 588 -22.82 33.81 8.56
C SER A 588 -22.79 32.47 9.29
N SER A 589 -23.80 32.24 10.13
CA SER A 589 -24.04 30.95 10.79
C SER A 589 -24.36 29.84 9.78
N GLU A 590 -25.09 30.15 8.71
CA GLU A 590 -25.40 29.20 7.65
C GLU A 590 -24.14 28.77 6.90
N ALA A 591 -23.30 29.73 6.47
CA ALA A 591 -22.03 29.43 5.82
C ALA A 591 -21.09 28.59 6.72
N THR A 592 -21.10 28.89 8.02
CA THR A 592 -20.33 28.14 9.02
C THR A 592 -20.82 26.69 9.16
N LEU A 593 -22.14 26.48 9.29
CA LEU A 593 -22.73 25.14 9.37
C LEU A 593 -22.52 24.34 8.08
N HIS A 594 -22.69 24.98 6.93
CA HIS A 594 -22.49 24.36 5.61
C HIS A 594 -21.04 23.92 5.42
N PHE A 595 -20.07 24.78 5.74
CA PHE A 595 -18.65 24.43 5.74
C PHE A 595 -18.35 23.25 6.67
N ASN A 596 -18.80 23.32 7.93
CA ASN A 596 -18.53 22.29 8.92
C ASN A 596 -19.06 20.91 8.50
N LYS A 597 -20.23 20.87 7.86
CA LYS A 597 -20.82 19.64 7.31
C LYS A 597 -19.86 18.97 6.33
N HIS A 598 -19.45 19.71 5.29
CA HIS A 598 -18.61 19.19 4.21
C HIS A 598 -17.18 18.86 4.63
N PHE A 599 -16.57 19.69 5.50
CA PHE A 599 -15.28 19.36 6.08
C PHE A 599 -15.35 18.05 6.89
N SER A 600 -16.43 17.84 7.63
CA SER A 600 -16.63 16.62 8.41
C SER A 600 -16.90 15.37 7.57
N GLU A 601 -17.37 15.49 6.33
CA GLU A 601 -17.71 14.33 5.49
C GLU A 601 -16.49 13.45 5.22
N PHE A 602 -15.34 14.04 4.89
CA PHE A 602 -14.11 13.29 4.58
C PHE A 602 -13.13 13.11 5.75
N THR A 603 -13.36 13.73 6.91
CA THR A 603 -12.54 13.53 8.12
C THR A 603 -13.20 12.62 9.16
N ARG A 604 -14.54 12.48 9.15
CA ARG A 604 -15.28 11.59 10.06
C ARG A 604 -14.98 10.13 9.73
N GLY A 605 -14.90 9.29 10.77
CA GLY A 605 -14.58 7.87 10.62
C GLY A 605 -13.10 7.57 10.33
N MET A 606 -12.30 8.60 10.01
CA MET A 606 -10.85 8.48 9.91
C MET A 606 -10.22 8.24 11.27
N GLN A 607 -9.23 7.36 11.30
CA GLN A 607 -8.71 6.75 12.51
C GLN A 607 -7.32 6.20 12.28
N TRP A 608 -6.48 6.30 13.32
CA TRP A 608 -5.30 5.46 13.37
C TRP A 608 -5.72 4.07 13.81
N CYS A 609 -5.54 3.10 12.95
CA CYS A 609 -5.90 1.73 13.21
C CYS A 609 -4.99 0.83 12.39
N CYS A 610 -4.81 -0.39 12.88
CA CYS A 610 -4.40 -1.45 12.00
C CYS A 610 -5.43 -1.62 10.86
N ALA A 611 -5.01 -1.87 9.62
CA ALA A 611 -5.87 -1.81 8.43
C ALA A 611 -6.99 -2.88 8.43
N ALA A 612 -8.08 -2.56 9.12
CA ALA A 612 -9.18 -3.45 9.44
C ALA A 612 -10.39 -3.22 8.52
N GLY A 613 -10.38 -3.94 7.39
CA GLY A 613 -11.57 -4.28 6.60
C GLY A 613 -11.42 -5.72 6.11
N GLU A 614 -12.47 -6.53 6.28
CA GLU A 614 -12.64 -7.96 5.88
C GLU A 614 -11.59 -9.01 6.31
N TRP A 615 -10.32 -8.63 6.48
CA TRP A 615 -9.15 -9.51 6.66
C TRP A 615 -8.51 -9.41 8.05
N GLY A 616 -8.82 -8.35 8.81
CA GLY A 616 -8.39 -8.20 10.20
C GLY A 616 -9.21 -9.08 11.14
N LEU A 617 -8.56 -9.69 12.13
CA LEU A 617 -9.24 -10.52 13.14
C LEU A 617 -10.28 -9.68 13.92
N PRO A 618 -11.59 -9.98 13.88
CA PRO A 618 -12.63 -9.10 14.43
C PRO A 618 -12.49 -8.79 15.92
N HIS A 619 -11.81 -9.65 16.68
CA HIS A 619 -11.57 -9.47 18.11
C HIS A 619 -10.39 -8.54 18.44
N GLN A 620 -9.58 -8.13 17.46
CA GLN A 620 -8.47 -7.19 17.65
C GLN A 620 -8.89 -5.72 17.48
N LEU A 621 -10.10 -5.46 16.96
CA LEU A 621 -10.55 -4.13 16.57
C LEU A 621 -10.64 -3.16 17.76
N ASP A 622 -11.25 -3.57 18.87
CA ASP A 622 -11.33 -2.79 20.13
C ASP A 622 -9.96 -2.48 20.75
N LEU A 623 -8.92 -3.24 20.39
CA LEU A 623 -7.58 -3.18 20.98
C LEU A 623 -6.56 -2.40 20.12
N ALA A 624 -6.85 -2.18 18.83
CA ALA A 624 -5.90 -1.67 17.85
C ALA A 624 -6.44 -0.50 16.99
N ARG A 625 -7.53 0.16 17.43
CA ARG A 625 -8.29 1.17 16.68
C ARG A 625 -8.56 2.43 17.50
N TRP A 626 -8.14 3.59 17.00
CA TRP A 626 -8.32 4.89 17.64
C TRP A 626 -8.77 5.96 16.64
N PRO A 627 -10.02 6.45 16.72
CA PRO A 627 -10.49 7.57 15.90
C PRO A 627 -9.59 8.80 16.01
N TYR A 628 -9.33 9.46 14.89
CA TYR A 628 -8.59 10.71 14.91
C TYR A 628 -9.41 11.79 15.59
N ILE A 629 -8.76 12.55 16.49
CA ILE A 629 -9.38 13.68 17.17
C ILE A 629 -9.69 14.73 16.12
N GLN A 630 -10.99 14.94 15.89
CA GLN A 630 -11.48 15.95 14.98
C GLN A 630 -11.21 17.35 15.57
N PRO A 631 -10.86 18.34 14.73
CA PRO A 631 -10.88 19.72 15.18
C PRO A 631 -12.29 20.10 15.61
N ARG A 632 -12.42 21.06 16.54
CA ARG A 632 -13.71 21.65 16.85
C ARG A 632 -14.33 22.21 15.57
N HIS A 633 -15.64 22.05 15.40
CA HIS A 633 -16.39 22.77 14.38
C HIS A 633 -16.13 24.27 14.53
N LEU A 634 -16.06 24.99 13.40
CA LEU A 634 -16.01 26.44 13.43
C LEU A 634 -17.31 26.97 14.02
N VAL A 635 -17.22 27.97 14.89
CA VAL A 635 -18.35 28.83 15.25
C VAL A 635 -18.35 30.11 14.40
N PRO A 636 -19.48 30.82 14.26
CA PRO A 636 -19.52 32.11 13.59
C PRO A 636 -18.54 33.08 14.25
N TRP A 637 -17.92 33.94 13.45
CA TRP A 637 -16.92 34.89 13.95
C TRP A 637 -17.58 35.94 14.86
N ASN A 638 -16.98 36.15 16.03
CA ASN A 638 -17.32 37.22 16.96
C ASN A 638 -16.08 38.12 17.20
N GLN A 639 -16.30 39.31 17.78
CA GLN A 639 -15.23 40.30 17.99
C GLN A 639 -14.08 39.77 18.86
N ASP A 640 -14.35 38.82 19.75
CA ASP A 640 -13.32 38.19 20.61
C ASP A 640 -12.32 37.34 19.81
N GLY A 641 -12.68 36.84 18.62
CA GLY A 641 -11.82 36.06 17.70
C GLY A 641 -11.30 34.70 18.20
N LEU A 642 -11.34 34.46 19.51
CA LEU A 642 -10.68 33.35 20.21
C LEU A 642 -11.52 32.07 20.26
N ALA A 643 -12.80 32.11 19.90
CA ALA A 643 -13.70 30.94 19.99
C ALA A 643 -13.25 29.77 19.09
N ASN A 644 -12.57 30.07 17.98
CA ASN A 644 -12.01 29.10 17.03
C ASN A 644 -10.50 28.82 17.24
N ALA A 645 -9.89 29.39 18.27
CA ALA A 645 -8.46 29.25 18.55
C ALA A 645 -8.05 27.80 18.84
N TRP A 646 -6.87 27.41 18.35
CA TRP A 646 -6.33 26.07 18.58
C TRP A 646 -5.97 25.85 20.05
N ARG A 647 -6.28 24.65 20.55
CA ARG A 647 -5.73 24.12 21.79
C ARG A 647 -5.36 22.66 21.56
N THR A 648 -4.16 22.26 21.99
CA THR A 648 -3.72 20.87 22.01
C THR A 648 -4.77 20.02 22.74
N PRO A 649 -5.35 18.98 22.11
CA PRO A 649 -6.36 18.16 22.76
C PRO A 649 -5.71 17.23 23.80
N THR A 650 -6.36 17.07 24.95
CA THR A 650 -5.99 16.02 25.91
C THR A 650 -6.40 14.65 25.36
N LEU A 651 -5.44 13.75 25.16
CA LEU A 651 -5.73 12.35 24.85
C LEU A 651 -6.35 11.68 26.08
N ARG A 652 -7.53 11.05 25.93
CA ARG A 652 -8.17 10.29 27.01
C ARG A 652 -7.78 8.81 26.94
N ARG A 653 -7.50 8.20 28.10
CA ARG A 653 -7.25 6.77 28.22
C ARG A 653 -8.46 5.97 27.70
N PRO A 654 -8.29 5.07 26.71
CA PRO A 654 -9.39 4.27 26.17
C PRO A 654 -10.06 3.37 27.20
N ALA A 655 -11.39 3.21 27.14
CA ALA A 655 -12.15 2.38 28.09
C ALA A 655 -11.75 0.88 28.09
N ILE A 656 -11.13 0.39 27.01
CA ILE A 656 -10.57 -0.97 26.94
C ILE A 656 -9.47 -1.19 28.02
N CYS A 657 -8.73 -0.14 28.38
CA CYS A 657 -7.64 -0.16 29.36
C CYS A 657 -8.06 -0.43 30.81
N GLU A 658 -9.37 -0.40 31.10
CA GLU A 658 -9.94 -0.66 32.42
C GLU A 658 -10.72 -1.98 32.48
N ARG A 659 -10.90 -2.67 31.34
CA ARG A 659 -11.52 -4.01 31.29
C ARG A 659 -10.48 -5.06 31.76
N PRO A 660 -10.83 -6.08 32.59
CA PRO A 660 -9.90 -7.12 33.05
C PRO A 660 -9.08 -7.78 31.93
N LYS A 661 -7.81 -8.12 32.19
CA LYS A 661 -6.96 -8.86 31.23
C LYS A 661 -7.52 -10.28 31.05
N GLY A 662 -7.80 -10.65 29.80
CA GLY A 662 -8.19 -12.00 29.37
C GLY A 662 -7.17 -12.57 28.39
N ILE A 663 -7.23 -13.87 28.10
CA ILE A 663 -6.18 -14.61 27.40
C ILE A 663 -5.71 -13.94 26.09
N ASN A 664 -6.63 -13.41 25.27
CA ASN A 664 -6.29 -12.76 23.99
C ASN A 664 -5.85 -11.27 24.13
N LYS A 665 -5.98 -10.66 25.30
CA LYS A 665 -5.55 -9.26 25.53
C LYS A 665 -4.06 -9.12 25.85
N VAL A 666 -3.46 -10.17 26.40
CA VAL A 666 -2.13 -10.14 27.02
C VAL A 666 -1.04 -9.63 26.07
N PHE A 667 -1.19 -9.80 24.76
CA PHE A 667 -0.14 -9.43 23.80
C PHE A 667 -0.24 -8.01 23.23
N ILE A 668 -1.44 -7.44 23.06
CA ILE A 668 -1.60 -6.14 22.36
C ILE A 668 -1.49 -4.95 23.32
N GLU A 669 -2.06 -5.05 24.52
CA GLU A 669 -2.04 -3.97 25.53
C GLU A 669 -0.63 -3.72 26.09
N ASP A 670 0.30 -4.68 25.93
CA ASP A 670 1.66 -4.63 26.47
C ASP A 670 2.71 -4.09 25.48
N TYR A 671 2.34 -3.80 24.21
CA TYR A 671 3.21 -3.07 23.27
C TYR A 671 3.43 -1.62 23.74
N GLU A 672 4.66 -1.11 23.61
CA GLU A 672 5.08 0.20 24.10
C GLU A 672 4.20 1.36 23.60
N ASN A 673 3.83 1.34 22.31
CA ASN A 673 2.97 2.37 21.73
C ASN A 673 1.47 2.15 21.99
N HIS A 674 1.06 1.19 22.82
CA HIS A 674 -0.37 1.03 23.15
C HIS A 674 -0.82 2.13 24.11
N PRO A 675 -1.95 2.83 23.87
CA PRO A 675 -2.42 3.92 24.74
C PRO A 675 -2.62 3.54 26.22
N CYS A 676 -2.84 2.27 26.54
CA CYS A 676 -2.91 1.83 27.94
C CYS A 676 -1.55 1.88 28.67
N ARG A 677 -0.43 2.03 27.96
CA ARG A 677 0.93 2.15 28.50
C ARG A 677 1.33 3.59 28.82
N PHE A 678 0.91 4.55 27.98
CA PHE A 678 1.40 5.94 28.05
C PHE A 678 0.36 6.99 28.45
N LEU A 679 -0.94 6.65 28.48
CA LEU A 679 -1.97 7.54 29.01
C LEU A 679 -2.26 7.22 30.47
N ASP A 680 -1.97 8.16 31.36
CA ASP A 680 -2.23 8.07 32.80
C ASP A 680 -3.69 7.70 33.09
N LYS A 681 -3.92 6.95 34.18
CA LYS A 681 -5.28 6.68 34.69
C LYS A 681 -5.96 7.90 35.32
N ASN A 682 -5.18 8.92 35.67
CA ASN A 682 -5.59 10.02 36.55
C ASN A 682 -5.60 11.40 35.83
N ARG A 683 -5.66 11.43 34.49
CA ARG A 683 -5.68 12.67 33.67
C ARG A 683 -6.86 12.72 32.70
#